data_AF-Q5QMN5-F1
#
_entry.id   AF-Q5QMN5-F1
#
_cell.length_a   1.000
_cell.length_b   1.000
_cell.length_c   1.000
_cell.angle_alpha   90.00
_cell.angle_beta   90.00
_cell.angle_gamma   90.00
#
_symmetry.space_group_name_H-M   'P 1'
#
loop_
_entity.id
_entity.type
_entity.pdbx_description
1 polymer ?
#
loop_
_entity_poly.entity_id
_entity_poly.type
_entity_poly.pdbx_seq_one_letter_code
_entity_poly.pdbx_strand_id
1 'polypeptide(L)'
;MYNPIGSAEAREPAELPAAVAAELERLEGRLRQLAGAEARRHLAVLGEAGAARVLRAVAESRRVRTLPGFIKYLAKREAAITRRDARGVPTALSAPAFISGPSREEESVYTQLFDNEVQMYDQSPSNEMATSLSNHGMVEVGSPNQQMPFHLHGNGGSVRQIARLVPQLAQLTVESPCGHTSSVSQNQGCIEVGTPTQAMVSPGLNQMALPCRCMPSGLQNYIEIDSPIQPMISTPRRVSTPSSVQDISRLIENMAGPSVSPPSPITAMPQNPTTTCHTTDNALREAASPQMLALEELGFRKIFMVFAYLASEKIENVLSVDYIRSLKFLSMAQFESQIWRTFGHKYIAASDRAKNLDSDPGMTKVYHCNVAIRGDTVVKIFKGPYIENTRTHLQKVVGDDNVLVVKFMGKLSDTKTDFSTYCEHYHKVAEDGIVLGLRRYRFFVYKDGGKEEKLKQEKIEDKNKCTSPVMCYFVRTESGWNMDEPYILSGRTVGQARELFMHISSAPTLAKYMARFALILSKTITWDADLSAVYVRRIKDEPCMDRHGNVVHKDQEPLIHTDGTGLVSVDLALNCPTSIFKGKFLKPQPLLMQFRLFYNGSAVKGTVLVDRRLPPATILIRPSMVKIETHPELSGVRSVNSSEIVSARNAKKSLSGVQSVNSFEIVSTSNRPRRTLTSRFLITLLCYGGVPEEYFLELLQSAIEGAENACYDYEDALRIAFSYADMEDSMSARMILSGIPLEESYLQHRLDFMAQQERKGIKQGKIPIDECYYLMDTTDPTGTLRPNEVCVILENGQFSGDVLVYKHPGLHFGDIHVLKATYIRDLEKEYVGYAKYAILFPISGPRSLADEMANSDFDGDIYWVSKNPKLLEHFKPSEPWVQAIKPKKTKQKKPQDCNESKLERLLFHEFLKTRFTPSFALGTAADSWLAYMDRLLTDSLDEIEKKLIEEKMLKLVDLYYLALDAPKTGNKVNIPSDLMVKQYPHFMGRSFSYHSSSILGQIYDKAEDVESLRSCNVQPIGVSLLPCFMEREAPPAARHLWQHRYEEYLTDSTMLYRAMVDKEERNMKFQELYEKYKHMLYDASEFEQTQRDPDDVFSEACVIYQIVYEKARWSNDASRCGFAWKVAGRALCHFYALKNEGDTALCSLPLLR
;
A
#
# COMPACT_ATOMS: atom_id res chain seq x y z
N MET A 1 -23.24 -72.19 18.00
CA MET A 1 -22.31 -73.12 17.30
C MET A 1 -21.21 -72.29 16.70
N TYR A 2 -20.05 -72.27 17.37
CA TYR A 2 -18.84 -71.62 16.88
C TYR A 2 -18.31 -72.45 15.71
N ASN A 3 -18.13 -71.82 14.54
CA ASN A 3 -17.37 -72.41 13.44
C ASN A 3 -16.17 -71.48 13.15
N PRO A 4 -14.93 -72.01 13.15
CA PRO A 4 -13.73 -71.21 13.29
C PRO A 4 -13.28 -70.61 11.96
N ILE A 5 -12.82 -69.37 12.04
CA ILE A 5 -12.22 -68.59 10.96
C ILE A 5 -10.97 -69.33 10.47
N GLY A 6 -11.02 -69.80 9.23
CA GLY A 6 -9.91 -70.42 8.53
C GLY A 6 -8.71 -69.48 8.43
N SER A 7 -7.54 -70.05 8.67
CA SER A 7 -6.22 -69.45 8.52
C SER A 7 -6.01 -68.95 7.09
N ALA A 8 -6.12 -67.63 6.89
CA ALA A 8 -5.74 -66.97 5.66
C ALA A 8 -4.20 -67.00 5.52
N GLU A 9 -3.75 -67.69 4.46
CA GLU A 9 -2.37 -67.83 4.05
C GLU A 9 -1.64 -66.49 3.94
N ALA A 10 -0.38 -66.49 4.39
CA ALA A 10 0.51 -65.33 4.41
C ALA A 10 0.83 -64.85 2.98
N ARG A 11 0.12 -63.82 2.52
CA ARG A 11 0.50 -63.08 1.30
C ARG A 11 1.87 -62.43 1.51
N GLU A 12 2.79 -62.69 0.59
CA GLU A 12 4.10 -62.03 0.52
C GLU A 12 3.96 -60.49 0.55
N PRO A 13 4.91 -59.78 1.21
CA PRO A 13 4.82 -58.35 1.42
C PRO A 13 5.00 -57.59 0.10
N ALA A 14 4.02 -56.74 -0.24
CA ALA A 14 4.08 -55.83 -1.38
C ALA A 14 5.37 -54.99 -1.35
N GLU A 15 6.15 -55.06 -2.43
CA GLU A 15 7.36 -54.26 -2.62
C GLU A 15 7.02 -52.75 -2.66
N LEU A 16 7.91 -51.94 -2.08
CA LEU A 16 7.78 -50.48 -2.10
C LEU A 16 8.15 -49.93 -3.49
N PRO A 17 7.46 -48.90 -4.00
CA PRO A 17 7.89 -48.19 -5.21
C PRO A 17 9.34 -47.69 -5.07
N ALA A 18 10.13 -47.79 -6.14
CA ALA A 18 11.58 -47.56 -6.10
C ALA A 18 11.98 -46.19 -5.50
N ALA A 19 11.26 -45.12 -5.84
CA ALA A 19 11.52 -43.78 -5.29
C ALA A 19 11.28 -43.69 -3.78
N VAL A 20 10.22 -44.35 -3.29
CA VAL A 20 9.90 -44.42 -1.86
C VAL A 20 10.92 -45.28 -1.12
N ALA A 21 11.35 -46.39 -1.73
CA ALA A 21 12.39 -47.25 -1.16
C ALA A 21 13.72 -46.51 -1.01
N ALA A 22 14.16 -45.76 -2.03
CA ALA A 22 15.39 -44.98 -1.99
C ALA A 22 15.34 -43.86 -0.92
N GLU A 23 14.22 -43.14 -0.82
CA GLU A 23 14.06 -42.09 0.19
C GLU A 23 13.99 -42.67 1.62
N LEU A 24 13.35 -43.83 1.78
CA LEU A 24 13.32 -44.55 3.05
C LEU A 24 14.72 -45.00 3.46
N GLU A 25 15.52 -45.57 2.54
CA GLU A 25 16.89 -45.99 2.80
C GLU A 25 17.78 -44.80 3.21
N ARG A 26 17.61 -43.64 2.57
CA ARG A 26 18.28 -42.40 2.97
C ARG A 26 17.94 -41.98 4.41
N LEU A 27 16.66 -42.11 4.80
CA LEU A 27 16.22 -41.81 6.16
C LEU A 27 16.71 -42.84 7.18
N GLU A 28 16.71 -44.12 6.84
CA GLU A 28 17.24 -45.20 7.68
C GLU A 28 18.73 -44.98 7.95
N GLY A 29 19.51 -44.59 6.92
CA GLY A 29 20.92 -44.24 7.05
C GLY A 29 21.15 -42.99 7.91
N ARG A 30 20.37 -41.92 7.68
CA ARG A 30 20.47 -40.66 8.46
C ARG A 30 20.13 -40.86 9.93
N LEU A 31 19.10 -41.64 10.23
CA LEU A 31 18.60 -41.85 11.59
C LEU A 31 19.26 -43.04 12.29
N ARG A 32 20.03 -43.87 11.57
CA ARG A 32 20.63 -45.14 12.04
C ARG A 32 19.60 -46.08 12.67
N GLN A 33 18.40 -46.12 12.10
CA GLN A 33 17.29 -46.97 12.54
C GLN A 33 16.62 -47.57 11.30
N LEU A 34 16.29 -48.87 11.33
CA LEU A 34 15.53 -49.52 10.26
C LEU A 34 14.02 -49.35 10.52
N ALA A 35 13.24 -49.13 9.47
CA ALA A 35 11.79 -48.95 9.58
C ALA A 35 11.04 -50.26 9.91
N GLY A 36 11.64 -51.42 9.64
CA GLY A 36 11.04 -52.74 9.87
C GLY A 36 9.89 -53.08 8.90
N ALA A 37 9.51 -54.35 8.84
CA ALA A 37 8.56 -54.87 7.85
C ALA A 37 7.15 -54.28 7.97
N GLU A 38 6.70 -53.93 9.18
CA GLU A 38 5.37 -53.37 9.41
C GLU A 38 5.25 -51.92 8.89
N ALA A 39 6.26 -51.07 9.12
CA ALA A 39 6.25 -49.69 8.63
C ALA A 39 6.34 -49.64 7.10
N ARG A 40 7.12 -50.54 6.49
CA ARG A 40 7.19 -50.70 5.03
C ARG A 40 5.84 -51.10 4.45
N ARG A 41 5.10 -52.01 5.08
CA ARG A 41 3.71 -52.33 4.71
C ARG A 41 2.79 -51.13 4.77
N HIS A 42 2.89 -50.29 5.82
CA HIS A 42 2.07 -49.08 5.93
C HIS A 42 2.35 -48.06 4.81
N LEU A 43 3.61 -47.89 4.42
CA LEU A 43 3.98 -47.02 3.30
C LEU A 43 3.47 -47.58 1.96
N ALA A 44 3.60 -48.88 1.72
CA ALA A 44 3.12 -49.52 0.50
C ALA A 44 1.61 -49.32 0.29
N VAL A 45 0.82 -49.35 1.37
CA VAL A 45 -0.65 -49.17 1.32
C VAL A 45 -1.06 -47.73 0.95
N LEU A 46 -0.23 -46.72 1.19
CA LEU A 46 -0.55 -45.31 0.89
C LEU A 46 -0.39 -44.92 -0.58
N GLY A 47 0.27 -45.77 -1.39
CA GLY A 47 0.75 -45.39 -2.71
C GLY A 47 1.90 -44.37 -2.66
N GLU A 48 2.52 -44.10 -3.81
CA GLU A 48 3.76 -43.33 -3.91
C GLU A 48 3.63 -41.90 -3.34
N ALA A 49 2.58 -41.17 -3.70
CA ALA A 49 2.36 -39.79 -3.25
C ALA A 49 2.12 -39.69 -1.74
N GLY A 50 1.29 -40.58 -1.18
CA GLY A 50 1.02 -40.61 0.25
C GLY A 50 2.24 -41.02 1.07
N ALA A 51 2.96 -42.05 0.61
CA ALA A 51 4.20 -42.47 1.23
C ALA A 51 5.28 -41.37 1.20
N ALA A 52 5.42 -40.65 0.08
CA ALA A 52 6.35 -39.53 -0.03
C ALA A 52 6.05 -38.40 0.96
N ARG A 53 4.76 -38.07 1.20
CA ARG A 53 4.36 -37.09 2.22
C ARG A 53 4.73 -37.55 3.62
N VAL A 54 4.50 -38.82 3.94
CA VAL A 54 4.90 -39.40 5.23
C VAL A 54 6.40 -39.32 5.43
N LEU A 55 7.20 -39.77 4.45
CA LEU A 55 8.67 -39.73 4.55
C LEU A 55 9.21 -38.30 4.66
N ARG A 56 8.59 -37.34 3.97
CA ARG A 56 8.93 -35.91 4.09
C ARG A 56 8.66 -35.38 5.49
N ALA A 57 7.52 -35.70 6.09
CA ALA A 57 7.21 -35.32 7.46
C ALA A 57 8.19 -35.96 8.48
N VAL A 58 8.67 -37.18 8.20
CA VAL A 58 9.77 -37.80 8.98
C VAL A 58 11.08 -37.04 8.79
N ALA A 59 11.40 -36.60 7.58
CA ALA A 59 12.62 -35.85 7.27
C ALA A 59 12.69 -34.51 8.02
N GLU A 60 11.56 -33.80 8.09
CA GLU A 60 11.41 -32.48 8.73
C GLU A 60 11.36 -32.54 10.27
N SER A 61 11.08 -33.72 10.83
CA SER A 61 10.94 -33.88 12.28
C SER A 61 12.29 -33.94 13.00
N ARG A 62 12.50 -33.02 13.95
CA ARG A 62 13.73 -32.94 14.76
C ARG A 62 13.90 -34.08 15.78
N ARG A 63 12.81 -34.75 16.18
CA ARG A 63 12.82 -35.81 17.21
C ARG A 63 12.04 -37.03 16.73
N VAL A 64 12.75 -38.00 16.16
CA VAL A 64 12.18 -39.32 15.82
C VAL A 64 12.66 -40.32 16.88
N ARG A 65 11.81 -40.69 17.84
CA ARG A 65 12.16 -41.66 18.89
C ARG A 65 12.43 -43.05 18.31
N THR A 66 11.46 -43.56 17.54
CA THR A 66 11.60 -44.82 16.79
C THR A 66 11.06 -44.61 15.38
N LEU A 67 11.89 -44.85 14.36
CA LEU A 67 11.49 -44.71 12.95
C LEU A 67 10.27 -45.57 12.59
N PRO A 68 10.17 -46.87 13.00
CA PRO A 68 9.00 -47.69 12.74
C PRO A 68 7.70 -47.11 13.32
N GLY A 69 7.77 -46.66 14.59
CA GLY A 69 6.61 -46.13 15.30
C GLY A 69 6.13 -44.81 14.70
N PHE A 70 7.07 -43.97 14.26
CA PHE A 70 6.76 -42.67 13.71
C PHE A 70 6.18 -42.75 12.29
N ILE A 71 6.74 -43.62 11.44
CA ILE A 71 6.15 -43.91 10.12
C ILE A 71 4.74 -44.47 10.29
N LYS A 72 4.52 -45.42 11.20
CA LYS A 72 3.20 -45.99 11.47
C LYS A 72 2.18 -44.93 11.90
N TYR A 73 2.58 -44.02 12.80
CA TYR A 73 1.73 -42.92 13.24
C TYR A 73 1.32 -41.99 12.09
N LEU A 74 2.30 -41.52 11.32
CA LEU A 74 2.07 -40.62 10.19
C LEU A 74 1.27 -41.30 9.08
N ALA A 75 1.56 -42.57 8.78
CA ALA A 75 0.85 -43.32 7.74
C ALA A 75 -0.61 -43.57 8.09
N LYS A 76 -0.93 -43.86 9.35
CA LYS A 76 -2.33 -43.98 9.80
C LYS A 76 -3.08 -42.65 9.66
N ARG A 77 -2.42 -41.54 9.97
CA ARG A 77 -2.99 -40.19 9.87
C ARG A 77 -3.21 -39.81 8.41
N GLU A 78 -2.25 -40.11 7.54
CA GLU A 78 -2.37 -39.90 6.09
C GLU A 78 -3.52 -40.72 5.50
N ALA A 79 -3.62 -42.01 5.84
CA ALA A 79 -4.73 -42.86 5.38
C ALA A 79 -6.10 -42.37 5.87
N ALA A 80 -6.18 -41.75 7.05
CA ALA A 80 -7.41 -41.16 7.56
C ALA A 80 -7.83 -39.92 6.76
N ILE A 81 -6.87 -39.11 6.30
CA ILE A 81 -7.10 -37.95 5.42
C ILE A 81 -7.63 -38.45 4.08
N THR A 82 -6.95 -39.40 3.45
CA THR A 82 -7.35 -39.92 2.13
C THR A 82 -8.74 -40.57 2.15
N ARG A 83 -9.13 -41.23 3.25
CA ARG A 83 -10.49 -41.78 3.41
C ARG A 83 -11.56 -40.70 3.57
N ARG A 84 -11.25 -39.54 4.16
CA ARG A 84 -12.18 -38.41 4.24
C ARG A 84 -12.37 -37.80 2.85
N ASP A 85 -11.28 -37.62 2.11
CA ASP A 85 -11.33 -37.05 0.76
C ASP A 85 -12.11 -37.98 -0.20
N ALA A 86 -11.98 -39.30 -0.06
CA ALA A 86 -12.75 -40.27 -0.87
C ALA A 86 -14.26 -40.30 -0.55
N ARG A 87 -14.70 -39.87 0.64
CA ARG A 87 -16.13 -39.68 0.94
C ARG A 87 -16.70 -38.37 0.37
N GLY A 88 -15.83 -37.51 -0.18
CA GLY A 88 -16.21 -36.23 -0.80
C GLY A 88 -16.57 -36.31 -2.28
N VAL A 89 -16.76 -37.51 -2.86
CA VAL A 89 -17.32 -37.66 -4.21
C VAL A 89 -18.75 -38.21 -4.11
N PRO A 90 -19.78 -37.38 -3.85
CA PRO A 90 -21.16 -37.78 -4.07
C PRO A 90 -21.34 -37.94 -5.58
N THR A 91 -21.44 -39.19 -6.01
CA THR A 91 -21.96 -39.53 -7.34
C THR A 91 -23.39 -39.04 -7.42
N ALA A 92 -23.75 -38.40 -8.54
CA ALA A 92 -25.00 -37.71 -8.78
C ALA A 92 -26.27 -38.47 -8.33
N LEU A 93 -27.30 -37.69 -7.99
CA LEU A 93 -28.70 -38.03 -7.65
C LEU A 93 -29.02 -38.02 -6.15
N SER A 94 -29.27 -36.83 -5.60
CA SER A 94 -30.22 -36.58 -4.49
C SER A 94 -30.51 -35.07 -4.36
N ALA A 95 -31.38 -34.54 -5.23
CA ALA A 95 -32.42 -33.60 -4.78
C ALA A 95 -33.64 -34.45 -4.36
N PRO A 96 -34.68 -33.98 -3.64
CA PRO A 96 -34.99 -32.64 -3.08
C PRO A 96 -35.53 -32.70 -1.61
N ALA A 97 -35.91 -31.55 -1.02
CA ALA A 97 -37.13 -31.30 -0.20
C ALA A 97 -36.91 -30.16 0.83
N PHE A 98 -37.46 -28.97 0.57
CA PHE A 98 -38.71 -28.45 1.16
C PHE A 98 -38.68 -28.16 2.68
N ILE A 99 -38.69 -26.88 3.05
CA ILE A 99 -39.66 -26.35 4.03
C ILE A 99 -40.14 -24.98 3.53
N SER A 100 -41.34 -24.99 2.97
CA SER A 100 -42.21 -23.83 2.81
C SER A 100 -43.03 -23.65 4.10
N GLY A 101 -43.17 -22.40 4.58
CA GLY A 101 -44.00 -22.04 5.73
C GLY A 101 -44.41 -20.56 5.69
N PRO A 102 -45.59 -20.18 6.21
CA PRO A 102 -46.54 -19.39 5.41
C PRO A 102 -46.63 -17.90 5.75
N SER A 103 -47.08 -17.18 4.72
CA SER A 103 -47.70 -15.85 4.69
C SER A 103 -48.43 -15.42 5.96
N ARG A 104 -48.03 -14.26 6.50
CA ARG A 104 -48.93 -13.35 7.21
C ARG A 104 -48.74 -11.94 6.67
N GLU A 105 -49.79 -11.49 6.00
CA GLU A 105 -50.07 -10.09 5.72
C GLU A 105 -50.24 -9.36 7.06
N GLU A 106 -49.43 -8.34 7.35
CA GLU A 106 -49.82 -7.29 8.29
C GLU A 106 -49.38 -5.94 7.74
N GLU A 107 -50.36 -5.05 7.70
CA GLU A 107 -50.36 -3.78 7.00
C GLU A 107 -49.35 -2.78 7.61
N SER A 108 -48.66 -2.12 6.67
CA SER A 108 -47.98 -0.85 6.82
C SER A 108 -48.75 0.16 7.67
N VAL A 109 -48.08 0.87 8.59
CA VAL A 109 -48.10 2.35 8.69
C VAL A 109 -46.89 2.82 9.51
N TYR A 110 -46.00 3.54 8.82
CA TYR A 110 -45.17 4.69 9.25
C TYR A 110 -44.90 4.90 10.74
N THR A 111 -43.63 4.97 11.12
CA THR A 111 -43.07 6.20 11.71
C THR A 111 -41.56 6.28 11.44
N GLN A 112 -41.13 7.39 10.83
CA GLN A 112 -39.74 7.77 10.64
C GLN A 112 -39.06 7.95 12.01
N LEU A 113 -38.06 7.11 12.33
CA LEU A 113 -37.15 7.37 13.44
C LEU A 113 -35.80 7.79 12.86
N PHE A 114 -35.38 8.95 13.33
CA PHE A 114 -34.22 9.70 12.88
C PHE A 114 -32.92 8.90 13.07
N ASP A 115 -32.26 8.58 11.96
CA ASP A 115 -30.90 8.08 11.89
C ASP A 115 -29.93 9.11 12.52
N ASN A 116 -29.65 8.94 13.81
CA ASN A 116 -28.51 9.55 14.48
C ASN A 116 -27.42 8.49 14.71
N GLU A 117 -26.95 7.88 13.63
CA GLU A 117 -25.70 7.11 13.65
C GLU A 117 -24.65 7.74 12.74
N VAL A 118 -23.61 8.25 13.39
CA VAL A 118 -22.43 8.86 12.78
C VAL A 118 -21.63 7.77 12.05
N GLN A 119 -21.96 7.58 10.77
CA GLN A 119 -21.12 7.00 9.70
C GLN A 119 -19.65 7.46 9.82
N MET A 120 -18.59 6.73 9.48
CA MET A 120 -18.39 5.38 8.93
C MET A 120 -16.88 5.06 9.01
N TYR A 121 -16.52 3.80 9.28
CA TYR A 121 -15.18 3.24 9.15
C TYR A 121 -14.84 2.88 7.67
N ASP A 122 -14.30 3.79 6.87
CA ASP A 122 -13.38 3.47 5.76
C ASP A 122 -11.92 3.73 6.16
N GLN A 123 -11.08 2.69 6.21
CA GLN A 123 -9.62 2.78 6.15
C GLN A 123 -9.13 1.70 5.18
N SER A 124 -8.31 2.13 4.23
CA SER A 124 -7.75 1.36 3.13
C SER A 124 -6.85 0.22 3.64
N PRO A 125 -7.12 -1.06 3.34
CA PRO A 125 -6.03 -1.98 3.08
C PRO A 125 -5.36 -1.52 1.79
N SER A 126 -4.09 -1.86 1.60
CA SER A 126 -3.35 -1.77 0.34
C SER A 126 -4.09 -2.55 -0.76
N ASN A 127 -5.21 -2.01 -1.23
CA ASN A 127 -6.13 -2.65 -2.15
C ASN A 127 -6.10 -1.81 -3.41
N GLU A 128 -5.68 -2.46 -4.48
CA GLU A 128 -5.77 -1.98 -5.85
C GLU A 128 -7.23 -1.67 -6.17
N MET A 129 -7.66 -0.45 -5.88
CA MET A 129 -9.05 -0.01 -6.02
C MET A 129 -9.45 0.11 -7.49
N ALA A 130 -10.61 -0.44 -7.81
CA ALA A 130 -11.43 -0.12 -8.97
C ALA A 130 -12.77 0.44 -8.47
N THR A 131 -12.97 1.76 -8.50
CA THR A 131 -14.31 2.38 -8.46
C THR A 131 -14.24 3.74 -9.15
N SER A 132 -15.15 3.98 -10.09
CA SER A 132 -15.08 5.08 -11.03
C SER A 132 -16.26 6.06 -10.93
N LEU A 133 -15.96 7.25 -10.41
CA LEU A 133 -16.83 8.42 -10.49
C LEU A 133 -16.10 9.48 -11.33
N SER A 134 -16.70 9.91 -12.43
CA SER A 134 -16.20 10.94 -13.36
C SER A 134 -17.38 11.78 -13.86
N ASN A 135 -17.48 13.03 -13.41
CA ASN A 135 -18.55 13.94 -13.80
C ASN A 135 -18.19 14.63 -15.13
N HIS A 136 -18.88 14.25 -16.20
CA HIS A 136 -18.90 15.02 -17.44
C HIS A 136 -19.82 16.23 -17.26
N GLY A 137 -19.27 17.41 -17.55
CA GLY A 137 -20.02 18.66 -17.53
C GLY A 137 -21.18 18.63 -18.51
N MET A 138 -22.29 19.25 -18.08
CA MET A 138 -23.50 19.44 -18.86
C MET A 138 -23.18 19.92 -20.28
N VAL A 139 -23.60 19.12 -21.27
CA VAL A 139 -23.94 19.64 -22.58
C VAL A 139 -25.46 19.72 -22.59
N GLU A 140 -25.99 20.94 -22.64
CA GLU A 140 -27.43 21.18 -22.79
C GLU A 140 -27.94 20.42 -24.01
N VAL A 141 -28.80 19.45 -23.75
CA VAL A 141 -29.52 18.71 -24.79
C VAL A 141 -30.68 19.59 -25.23
N GLY A 142 -30.57 20.14 -26.44
CA GLY A 142 -31.75 20.61 -27.18
C GLY A 142 -32.73 19.44 -27.34
N SER A 143 -33.91 19.59 -26.76
CA SER A 143 -34.99 18.61 -26.76
C SER A 143 -35.59 18.35 -28.15
N PRO A 144 -36.33 17.24 -28.32
CA PRO A 144 -36.36 16.42 -29.52
C PRO A 144 -37.56 16.70 -30.42
N ASN A 145 -37.49 16.29 -31.69
CA ASN A 145 -38.62 15.73 -32.44
C ASN A 145 -38.15 15.27 -33.82
N GLN A 146 -38.02 13.96 -34.03
CA GLN A 146 -38.35 13.32 -35.30
C GLN A 146 -38.42 11.81 -35.08
N GLN A 147 -39.63 11.34 -34.80
CA GLN A 147 -40.03 9.94 -34.95
C GLN A 147 -39.84 9.53 -36.41
N MET A 148 -39.10 8.46 -36.67
CA MET A 148 -39.19 7.71 -37.93
C MET A 148 -39.17 6.22 -37.59
N PRO A 149 -40.29 5.50 -37.77
CA PRO A 149 -40.40 4.08 -37.48
C PRO A 149 -39.98 3.27 -38.72
N PHE A 150 -39.06 2.33 -38.55
CA PHE A 150 -38.82 1.30 -39.55
C PHE A 150 -38.96 -0.08 -38.92
N HIS A 151 -40.17 -0.63 -39.08
CA HIS A 151 -40.43 -2.06 -38.96
C HIS A 151 -39.73 -2.76 -40.14
N LEU A 152 -38.76 -3.62 -39.85
CA LEU A 152 -38.23 -4.59 -40.81
C LEU A 152 -38.46 -6.00 -40.26
N HIS A 153 -39.60 -6.56 -40.66
CA HIS A 153 -39.82 -8.01 -40.71
C HIS A 153 -39.10 -8.58 -41.94
N GLY A 154 -38.44 -9.74 -41.80
CA GLY A 154 -38.17 -10.59 -42.97
C GLY A 154 -36.96 -11.53 -42.89
N ASN A 155 -37.23 -12.76 -42.44
CA ASN A 155 -36.69 -14.05 -42.91
C ASN A 155 -35.17 -14.26 -43.13
N GLY A 156 -34.58 -15.04 -42.23
CA GLY A 156 -34.16 -16.43 -42.51
C GLY A 156 -33.27 -16.67 -43.73
N GLY A 157 -31.95 -16.76 -43.51
CA GLY A 157 -30.98 -17.26 -44.49
C GLY A 157 -29.80 -17.94 -43.80
N SER A 158 -29.68 -19.24 -44.03
CA SER A 158 -28.77 -20.18 -43.39
C SER A 158 -27.27 -19.87 -43.60
N VAL A 159 -26.53 -20.09 -42.51
CA VAL A 159 -25.08 -20.28 -42.37
C VAL A 159 -24.46 -21.09 -43.51
N ARG A 160 -23.39 -20.55 -44.14
CA ARG A 160 -22.11 -21.23 -44.48
C ARG A 160 -21.32 -20.38 -45.50
N GLN A 161 -20.24 -19.74 -45.05
CA GLN A 161 -18.90 -19.73 -45.67
C GLN A 161 -18.03 -18.67 -44.98
N ILE A 162 -17.43 -19.07 -43.87
CA ILE A 162 -16.28 -18.36 -43.27
C ILE A 162 -15.04 -18.93 -43.97
N ALA A 163 -14.45 -18.15 -44.87
CA ALA A 163 -13.11 -18.41 -45.40
C ALA A 163 -12.38 -17.08 -45.64
N ARG A 164 -11.46 -16.78 -44.72
CA ARG A 164 -10.25 -15.97 -44.90
C ARG A 164 -10.38 -14.72 -45.77
N LEU A 165 -10.76 -13.60 -45.14
CA LEU A 165 -10.34 -12.28 -45.60
C LEU A 165 -9.66 -11.57 -44.44
N VAL A 166 -8.32 -11.49 -44.53
CA VAL A 166 -7.47 -10.62 -43.72
C VAL A 166 -7.99 -9.20 -43.91
N PRO A 167 -8.51 -8.52 -42.87
CA PRO A 167 -8.98 -7.15 -43.02
C PRO A 167 -7.75 -6.26 -43.18
N GLN A 168 -7.52 -5.78 -44.40
CA GLN A 168 -6.73 -4.58 -44.63
C GLN A 168 -7.47 -3.43 -43.96
N LEU A 169 -7.15 -3.17 -42.68
CA LEU A 169 -7.60 -1.99 -41.96
C LEU A 169 -6.99 -0.77 -42.68
N ALA A 170 -7.78 -0.18 -43.58
CA ALA A 170 -7.47 1.09 -44.20
C ALA A 170 -7.28 2.13 -43.09
N GLN A 171 -6.08 2.72 -43.05
CA GLN A 171 -5.71 3.77 -42.12
C GLN A 171 -6.64 4.97 -42.33
N LEU A 172 -7.61 5.14 -41.42
CA LEU A 172 -8.41 6.36 -41.34
C LEU A 172 -7.50 7.50 -40.85
N THR A 173 -6.90 8.21 -41.79
CA THR A 173 -6.35 9.55 -41.58
C THR A 173 -7.51 10.50 -41.29
N VAL A 174 -7.73 10.78 -40.00
CA VAL A 174 -8.63 11.84 -39.54
C VAL A 174 -8.07 13.18 -40.01
N GLU A 175 -8.75 13.77 -41.00
CA GLU A 175 -8.52 15.15 -41.45
C GLU A 175 -8.75 16.12 -40.28
N SER A 176 -7.75 16.97 -40.03
CA SER A 176 -7.77 17.97 -38.97
C SER A 176 -8.71 19.11 -39.39
N PRO A 177 -9.63 19.57 -38.52
CA PRO A 177 -10.52 20.66 -38.85
C PRO A 177 -9.74 21.97 -39.03
N CYS A 178 -9.80 22.51 -40.24
CA CYS A 178 -9.38 23.87 -40.57
C CYS A 178 -10.22 24.87 -39.78
N GLY A 179 -9.63 25.48 -38.75
CA GLY A 179 -10.20 26.59 -38.00
C GLY A 179 -9.27 27.80 -38.06
N HIS A 180 -9.59 28.70 -38.99
CA HIS A 180 -9.24 30.12 -39.08
C HIS A 180 -7.83 30.58 -38.67
N THR A 181 -7.08 30.87 -39.72
CA THR A 181 -5.97 31.81 -39.84
C THR A 181 -6.12 33.08 -38.99
N SER A 182 -5.17 33.30 -38.07
CA SER A 182 -4.63 34.63 -37.82
C SER A 182 -3.11 34.54 -37.98
N SER A 183 -2.68 34.92 -39.19
CA SER A 183 -1.28 35.06 -39.58
C SER A 183 -0.61 36.12 -38.72
N VAL A 184 0.20 35.71 -37.75
CA VAL A 184 1.17 36.61 -37.11
C VAL A 184 2.54 36.24 -37.65
N SER A 185 3.04 37.16 -38.48
CA SER A 185 4.31 37.11 -39.20
C SER A 185 5.48 36.74 -38.29
N GLN A 186 6.38 35.95 -38.86
CA GLN A 186 7.72 35.67 -38.33
C GLN A 186 8.44 37.00 -38.06
N ASN A 187 8.63 37.35 -36.79
CA ASN A 187 9.69 38.26 -36.39
C ASN A 187 10.77 37.43 -35.70
N GLN A 188 11.77 37.06 -36.49
CA GLN A 188 13.09 36.69 -35.99
C GLN A 188 13.70 37.94 -35.34
N GLY A 189 13.46 38.12 -34.05
CA GLY A 189 14.17 39.08 -33.22
C GLY A 189 15.07 38.33 -32.26
N CYS A 190 16.34 38.16 -32.64
CA CYS A 190 17.41 37.88 -31.68
C CYS A 190 17.44 39.03 -30.67
N ILE A 191 17.01 38.77 -29.43
CA ILE A 191 17.28 39.68 -28.32
C ILE A 191 18.51 39.12 -27.62
N GLU A 192 19.66 39.71 -27.95
CA GLU A 192 20.90 39.53 -27.22
C GLU A 192 20.75 40.02 -25.79
N VAL A 193 21.34 39.25 -24.89
CA VAL A 193 21.40 39.45 -23.45
C VAL A 193 22.33 40.64 -23.16
N GLY A 194 21.77 41.79 -22.82
CA GLY A 194 22.48 42.96 -22.30
C GLY A 194 22.29 43.10 -20.78
N THR A 195 23.41 42.99 -20.06
CA THR A 195 23.65 43.09 -18.62
C THR A 195 23.28 44.45 -17.97
N PRO A 196 23.18 44.53 -16.62
CA PRO A 196 22.20 45.36 -15.92
C PRO A 196 22.68 46.78 -15.58
N THR A 197 21.79 47.74 -15.73
CA THR A 197 21.96 49.14 -15.31
C THR A 197 21.46 49.37 -13.89
N GLN A 198 22.25 50.19 -13.18
CA GLN A 198 22.25 50.45 -11.76
C GLN A 198 21.01 51.20 -11.22
N ALA A 199 20.66 50.80 -9.98
CA ALA A 199 20.16 51.61 -8.86
C ALA A 199 19.48 52.95 -9.18
N MET A 200 18.14 52.96 -9.21
CA MET A 200 17.35 54.17 -8.95
C MET A 200 17.08 54.28 -7.45
N VAL A 201 17.71 55.29 -6.86
CA VAL A 201 17.55 55.76 -5.48
C VAL A 201 16.11 56.22 -5.26
N SER A 202 15.47 55.69 -4.22
CA SER A 202 14.14 56.03 -3.75
C SER A 202 14.08 57.50 -3.25
N PRO A 203 13.07 58.29 -3.66
CA PRO A 203 12.85 59.61 -3.07
C PRO A 203 12.20 59.49 -1.70
N GLY A 204 12.66 60.35 -0.80
CA GLY A 204 12.40 60.29 0.63
C GLY A 204 10.93 60.42 1.03
N LEU A 205 10.57 59.64 2.06
CA LEU A 205 9.41 59.92 2.87
C LEU A 205 9.89 60.58 4.17
N ASN A 206 9.55 61.87 4.28
CA ASN A 206 9.81 62.72 5.43
C ASN A 206 9.28 62.09 6.73
N GLN A 207 10.18 61.98 7.70
CA GLN A 207 9.87 61.81 9.10
C GLN A 207 9.08 63.04 9.59
N MET A 208 7.85 62.82 10.06
CA MET A 208 7.24 63.69 11.06
C MET A 208 7.25 62.96 12.40
N ALA A 209 8.26 63.33 13.19
CA ALA A 209 8.37 63.01 14.60
C ALA A 209 7.32 63.77 15.40
N LEU A 210 6.64 63.10 16.32
CA LEU A 210 5.89 63.71 17.41
C LEU A 210 6.42 63.18 18.75
N PRO A 211 6.65 64.04 19.76
CA PRO A 211 7.51 63.75 20.90
C PRO A 211 6.71 63.46 22.17
N CYS A 212 7.16 62.48 22.96
CA CYS A 212 6.83 62.38 24.39
C CYS A 212 8.05 61.75 25.10
N ARG A 213 8.97 62.58 25.59
CA ARG A 213 9.11 62.94 27.02
C ARG A 213 9.41 61.74 27.94
N CYS A 214 10.72 61.59 28.17
CA CYS A 214 11.37 61.60 29.48
C CYS A 214 10.92 60.63 30.60
N MET A 215 11.86 59.70 30.87
CA MET A 215 12.53 59.50 32.18
C MET A 215 11.75 58.77 33.30
N PRO A 216 12.42 58.26 34.35
CA PRO A 216 13.75 57.66 34.41
C PRO A 216 13.80 56.36 35.25
N SER A 217 14.90 55.61 35.03
CA SER A 217 15.62 54.74 35.98
C SER A 217 15.07 54.63 37.41
N GLY A 218 14.63 53.43 37.76
CA GLY A 218 14.34 53.01 39.14
C GLY A 218 15.01 51.68 39.46
N LEU A 219 16.18 51.78 40.10
CA LEU A 219 16.72 50.88 41.13
C LEU A 219 16.97 49.40 40.80
N GLN A 220 18.25 49.14 40.53
CA GLN A 220 19.06 48.07 41.13
C GLN A 220 18.44 47.46 42.40
N ASN A 221 18.25 46.14 42.38
CA ASN A 221 18.44 45.33 43.57
C ASN A 221 19.10 44.00 43.15
N TYR A 222 20.32 43.86 43.65
CA TYR A 222 21.12 42.65 43.68
C TYR A 222 20.34 41.50 44.33
N ILE A 223 20.33 40.33 43.69
CA ILE A 223 20.42 39.07 44.41
C ILE A 223 21.38 38.18 43.61
N GLU A 224 22.65 38.20 44.02
CA GLU A 224 23.58 37.08 43.79
C GLU A 224 23.00 35.85 44.48
N ILE A 225 22.70 34.80 43.71
CA ILE A 225 22.57 33.45 44.24
C ILE A 225 23.64 32.62 43.53
N ASP A 226 24.82 32.61 44.13
CA ASP A 226 25.78 31.54 43.94
C ASP A 226 25.15 30.23 44.40
N SER A 227 25.03 29.26 43.49
CA SER A 227 25.08 27.84 43.84
C SER A 227 25.44 27.01 42.60
N PRO A 228 26.23 25.94 42.79
CA PRO A 228 27.27 25.56 41.85
C PRO A 228 26.79 24.57 40.79
N ILE A 229 27.45 24.68 39.64
CA ILE A 229 27.42 23.75 38.50
C ILE A 229 27.51 22.31 39.02
N GLN A 230 26.38 21.60 39.07
CA GLN A 230 26.39 20.14 39.17
C GLN A 230 26.86 19.58 37.82
N PRO A 231 27.96 18.81 37.78
CA PRO A 231 28.46 18.22 36.55
C PRO A 231 27.44 17.22 36.00
N MET A 232 27.25 17.30 34.69
CA MET A 232 26.38 16.44 33.88
C MET A 232 26.41 14.99 34.36
N ILE A 233 25.28 14.53 34.92
CA ILE A 233 24.99 13.12 35.07
C ILE A 233 25.07 12.51 33.67
N SER A 234 26.09 11.68 33.46
CA SER A 234 26.25 10.87 32.27
C SER A 234 24.99 10.03 32.12
N THR A 235 24.21 10.32 31.09
CA THR A 235 23.02 9.55 30.72
C THR A 235 23.44 8.10 30.47
N PRO A 236 22.80 7.11 31.12
CA PRO A 236 23.12 5.71 30.90
C PRO A 236 22.89 5.35 29.44
N ARG A 237 23.91 4.74 28.85
CA ARG A 237 23.90 4.23 27.48
C ARG A 237 22.72 3.27 27.29
N ARG A 238 21.87 3.60 26.32
CA ARG A 238 20.75 2.81 25.76
C ARG A 238 20.89 1.30 26.05
N VAL A 239 20.07 0.81 26.97
CA VAL A 239 19.80 -0.63 27.10
C VAL A 239 18.75 -0.95 26.04
N SER A 240 19.22 -1.41 24.88
CA SER A 240 18.35 -2.07 23.90
C SER A 240 17.93 -3.42 24.49
N THR A 241 16.62 -3.64 24.55
CA THR A 241 15.97 -4.86 25.03
C THR A 241 16.58 -6.11 24.37
N PRO A 242 17.09 -7.07 25.17
CA PRO A 242 17.88 -8.18 24.66
C PRO A 242 17.01 -9.30 24.10
N SER A 243 17.31 -9.68 22.86
CA SER A 243 16.86 -10.93 22.25
C SER A 243 17.66 -12.08 22.85
N SER A 244 16.95 -13.06 23.42
CA SER A 244 17.51 -14.25 24.10
C SER A 244 18.36 -15.17 23.20
N VAL A 245 18.52 -14.86 21.91
CA VAL A 245 19.41 -15.58 21.00
C VAL A 245 20.83 -15.01 21.01
N GLN A 246 21.02 -13.72 21.34
CA GLN A 246 22.36 -13.12 21.41
C GLN A 246 23.06 -13.37 22.75
N ASP A 247 22.33 -13.73 23.81
CA ASP A 247 22.92 -14.06 25.10
C ASP A 247 23.78 -15.33 25.04
N ILE A 248 23.45 -16.30 24.19
CA ILE A 248 24.29 -17.48 24.00
C ILE A 248 25.58 -17.13 23.25
N SER A 249 25.52 -16.23 22.26
CA SER A 249 26.73 -15.80 21.52
C SER A 249 27.67 -14.98 22.40
N ARG A 250 27.14 -14.11 23.28
CA ARG A 250 27.98 -13.35 24.21
C ARG A 250 28.52 -14.19 25.37
N LEU A 251 27.81 -15.22 25.82
CA LEU A 251 28.35 -16.14 26.84
C LEU A 251 29.50 -16.99 26.31
N ILE A 252 29.54 -17.26 25.00
CA ILE A 252 30.65 -17.97 24.35
C ILE A 252 31.84 -17.03 24.09
N GLU A 253 31.61 -15.76 23.74
CA GLU A 253 32.70 -14.81 23.48
C GLU A 253 33.34 -14.24 24.76
N ASN A 254 32.60 -14.14 25.87
CA ASN A 254 33.14 -13.62 27.14
C ASN A 254 33.99 -14.63 27.94
N MET A 255 34.32 -15.80 27.36
CA MET A 255 35.36 -16.69 27.89
C MET A 255 36.77 -16.40 27.32
N ALA A 256 36.93 -15.37 26.49
CA ALA A 256 38.25 -14.88 26.08
C ALA A 256 38.70 -13.70 26.95
N GLY A 257 39.68 -13.97 27.82
CA GLY A 257 40.14 -13.07 28.89
C GLY A 257 40.72 -11.71 28.45
N PRO A 258 40.80 -10.76 29.39
CA PRO A 258 41.04 -9.35 29.12
C PRO A 258 42.52 -9.04 28.89
N SER A 259 42.85 -8.57 27.70
CA SER A 259 44.11 -7.88 27.41
C SER A 259 44.03 -6.44 27.91
N VAL A 260 44.56 -6.22 29.12
CA VAL A 260 44.75 -4.90 29.73
C VAL A 260 46.00 -4.27 29.11
N SER A 261 45.87 -3.09 28.49
CA SER A 261 47.00 -2.24 28.13
C SER A 261 46.72 -0.80 28.57
N PRO A 262 47.69 -0.07 29.15
CA PRO A 262 47.45 1.06 30.05
C PRO A 262 47.32 2.40 29.32
N PRO A 263 46.73 3.42 29.96
CA PRO A 263 46.44 4.71 29.34
C PRO A 263 47.65 5.64 29.38
N SER A 264 48.07 6.13 28.22
CA SER A 264 49.07 7.19 28.09
C SER A 264 48.43 8.58 28.12
N PRO A 265 49.16 9.62 28.61
CA PRO A 265 48.54 10.79 29.23
C PRO A 265 48.16 11.90 28.26
N ILE A 266 47.13 12.63 28.69
CA ILE A 266 46.52 13.84 28.14
C ILE A 266 47.61 14.87 27.80
N THR A 267 47.84 15.09 26.51
CA THR A 267 48.58 16.25 26.01
C THR A 267 47.56 17.34 25.67
N ALA A 268 47.47 18.34 26.55
CA ALA A 268 46.70 19.56 26.32
C ALA A 268 47.37 20.35 25.18
N MET A 269 46.73 20.38 24.01
CA MET A 269 47.10 21.27 22.91
C MET A 269 46.19 22.52 22.91
N PRO A 270 46.71 23.69 22.52
CA PRO A 270 46.19 24.98 22.96
C PRO A 270 44.95 25.39 22.17
N GLN A 271 44.12 26.21 22.83
CA GLN A 271 42.95 26.88 22.27
C GLN A 271 43.37 27.71 21.05
N ASN A 272 43.10 27.20 19.85
CA ASN A 272 43.18 28.02 18.64
C ASN A 272 42.01 29.02 18.64
N PRO A 273 42.25 30.30 18.30
CA PRO A 273 41.27 31.36 18.47
C PRO A 273 40.07 31.12 17.56
N THR A 274 38.89 31.33 18.12
CA THR A 274 37.59 31.49 17.46
C THR A 274 37.75 31.99 16.03
N THR A 275 37.59 31.07 15.07
CA THR A 275 37.47 31.40 13.67
C THR A 275 36.18 32.19 13.52
N THR A 276 36.33 33.51 13.39
CA THR A 276 35.25 34.44 13.10
C THR A 276 34.56 33.95 11.82
N CYS A 277 33.36 33.40 11.97
CA CYS A 277 32.55 32.93 10.86
C CYS A 277 32.30 34.11 9.92
N HIS A 278 32.87 34.07 8.72
CA HIS A 278 32.59 35.05 7.68
C HIS A 278 31.07 35.12 7.48
N THR A 279 30.49 36.29 7.76
CA THR A 279 29.12 36.65 7.41
C THR A 279 29.01 36.53 5.90
N THR A 280 28.51 35.40 5.41
CA THR A 280 28.08 35.29 4.02
C THR A 280 26.84 36.16 3.88
N ASP A 281 26.92 37.24 3.08
CA ASP A 281 25.77 38.02 2.63
C ASP A 281 24.68 37.06 2.15
N ASN A 282 23.59 37.01 2.91
CA ASN A 282 22.46 36.16 2.60
C ASN A 282 21.24 37.07 2.46
N ALA A 283 20.76 37.21 1.23
CA ALA A 283 19.64 38.09 0.90
C ALA A 283 18.38 37.83 1.75
N LEU A 284 18.14 36.59 2.21
CA LEU A 284 17.03 36.30 3.13
C LEU A 284 17.22 36.96 4.50
N ARG A 285 18.47 36.98 4.99
CA ARG A 285 18.82 37.56 6.31
C ARG A 285 18.83 39.08 6.24
N GLU A 286 19.34 39.67 5.17
CA GLU A 286 19.33 41.12 4.96
C GLU A 286 17.91 41.69 4.89
N ALA A 287 16.99 40.95 4.27
CA ALA A 287 15.58 41.33 4.21
C ALA A 287 14.76 40.92 5.44
N ALA A 288 15.37 40.29 6.45
CA ALA A 288 14.66 39.74 7.59
C ALA A 288 14.23 40.82 8.61
N SER A 289 12.97 40.74 9.07
CA SER A 289 12.51 41.55 10.19
C SER A 289 13.16 41.11 11.52
N PRO A 290 13.20 41.97 12.55
CA PRO A 290 13.70 41.60 13.88
C PRO A 290 12.99 40.37 14.46
N GLN A 291 11.68 40.24 14.20
CA GLN A 291 10.87 39.08 14.58
C GLN A 291 11.30 37.82 13.85
N MET A 292 11.57 37.91 12.54
CA MET A 292 12.05 36.78 11.74
C MET A 292 13.43 36.30 12.19
N LEU A 293 14.32 37.23 12.57
CA LEU A 293 15.61 36.90 13.18
C LEU A 293 15.43 36.21 14.53
N ALA A 294 14.53 36.70 15.38
CA ALA A 294 14.24 36.07 16.68
C ALA A 294 13.71 34.63 16.57
N LEU A 295 13.03 34.29 15.47
CA LEU A 295 12.57 32.93 15.23
C LEU A 295 13.72 31.93 15.11
N GLU A 296 14.93 32.34 14.68
CA GLU A 296 16.08 31.42 14.52
C GLU A 296 16.51 30.76 15.84
N GLU A 297 16.12 31.34 16.98
CA GLU A 297 16.34 30.75 18.31
C GLU A 297 15.40 29.55 18.61
N LEU A 298 14.35 29.37 17.82
CA LEU A 298 13.41 28.26 17.93
C LEU A 298 13.84 27.13 16.98
N GLY A 299 13.89 25.89 17.43
CA GLY A 299 14.14 24.76 16.50
C GLY A 299 13.11 24.71 15.37
N PHE A 300 13.48 24.21 14.19
CA PHE A 300 12.65 24.27 12.97
C PHE A 300 11.19 23.84 13.18
N ARG A 301 10.95 22.77 13.94
CA ARG A 301 9.59 22.28 14.23
C ARG A 301 8.72 23.34 14.91
N LYS A 302 9.26 24.05 15.90
CA LYS A 302 8.57 25.15 16.60
C LYS A 302 8.25 26.28 15.62
N ILE A 303 9.20 26.64 14.76
CA ILE A 303 9.01 27.66 13.73
C ILE A 303 7.89 27.26 12.78
N PHE A 304 7.93 26.04 12.24
CA PHE A 304 6.88 25.55 11.34
C PHE A 304 5.49 25.67 11.98
N MET A 305 5.35 25.29 13.25
CA MET A 305 4.08 25.37 13.97
C MET A 305 3.60 26.81 14.16
N VAL A 306 4.50 27.78 14.39
CA VAL A 306 4.13 29.20 14.41
C VAL A 306 3.51 29.61 13.09
N PHE A 307 4.15 29.27 11.96
CA PHE A 307 3.61 29.56 10.63
C PHE A 307 2.28 28.84 10.35
N ALA A 308 2.15 27.57 10.76
CA ALA A 308 0.90 26.83 10.62
C ALA A 308 -0.25 27.49 11.39
N TYR A 309 0.01 28.00 12.60
CA TYR A 309 -1.02 28.56 13.49
C TYR A 309 -1.34 30.03 13.21
N LEU A 310 -0.46 30.76 12.50
CA LEU A 310 -0.74 32.10 11.99
C LEU A 310 -1.57 32.08 10.70
N ALA A 311 -1.72 30.92 10.05
CA ALA A 311 -2.38 30.74 8.76
C ALA A 311 -1.83 31.68 7.66
N SER A 312 -2.48 32.82 7.41
CA SER A 312 -2.07 33.82 6.41
C SER A 312 -1.63 35.16 7.01
N GLU A 313 -1.61 35.30 8.33
CA GLU A 313 -1.22 36.53 8.99
C GLU A 313 0.30 36.74 8.97
N LYS A 314 0.71 38.00 8.88
CA LYS A 314 2.12 38.37 8.99
C LYS A 314 2.61 38.23 10.43
N ILE A 315 3.81 37.69 10.60
CA ILE A 315 4.44 37.52 11.92
C ILE A 315 4.54 38.86 12.65
N GLU A 316 4.90 39.92 11.93
CA GLU A 316 5.09 41.27 12.47
C GLU A 316 3.80 41.87 13.05
N ASN A 317 2.64 41.41 12.60
CA ASN A 317 1.34 41.89 13.07
C ASN A 317 0.88 41.20 14.35
N VAL A 318 1.45 40.04 14.68
CA VAL A 318 0.94 39.15 15.75
C VAL A 318 1.97 38.92 16.86
N LEU A 319 3.26 38.85 16.53
CA LEU A 319 4.30 38.45 17.47
C LEU A 319 5.30 39.59 17.75
N SER A 320 5.66 39.76 19.03
CA SER A 320 6.79 40.58 19.44
C SER A 320 8.07 39.73 19.56
N VAL A 321 9.23 40.39 19.45
CA VAL A 321 10.54 39.74 19.62
C VAL A 321 10.66 39.08 21.01
N ASP A 322 10.22 39.76 22.06
CA ASP A 322 10.28 39.24 23.44
C ASP A 322 9.39 38.02 23.63
N TYR A 323 8.20 38.02 23.02
CA TYR A 323 7.32 36.87 23.04
C TYR A 323 7.98 35.66 22.37
N ILE A 324 8.58 35.84 21.19
CA ILE A 324 9.27 34.75 20.47
C ILE A 324 10.37 34.13 21.35
N ARG A 325 11.20 34.96 22.00
CA ARG A 325 12.26 34.50 22.90
C ARG A 325 11.73 33.76 24.11
N SER A 326 10.59 34.17 24.66
CA SER A 326 9.94 33.48 25.78
C SER A 326 9.56 32.02 25.47
N LEU A 327 9.35 31.68 24.19
CA LEU A 327 8.95 30.33 23.75
C LEU A 327 10.12 29.32 23.67
N LYS A 328 11.36 29.80 23.76
CA LYS A 328 12.58 29.01 23.50
C LYS A 328 12.68 27.77 24.38
N PHE A 329 12.47 27.93 25.68
CA PHE A 329 12.69 26.88 26.68
C PHE A 329 11.46 26.00 26.97
N LEU A 330 10.32 26.28 26.33
CA LEU A 330 9.12 25.47 26.50
C LEU A 330 9.30 24.08 25.87
N SER A 331 8.82 23.03 26.54
CA SER A 331 8.66 21.71 25.90
C SER A 331 7.72 21.81 24.69
N MET A 332 7.72 20.83 23.79
CA MET A 332 6.88 20.90 22.58
C MET A 332 5.38 21.01 22.92
N ALA A 333 4.91 20.27 23.93
CA ALA A 333 3.53 20.33 24.41
C ALA A 333 3.16 21.70 25.02
N GLN A 334 4.02 22.24 25.89
CA GLN A 334 3.81 23.58 26.46
C GLN A 334 3.87 24.66 25.38
N PHE A 335 4.83 24.55 24.46
CA PHE A 335 5.01 25.45 23.33
C PHE A 335 3.74 25.52 22.48
N GLU A 336 3.23 24.36 22.05
CA GLU A 336 2.01 24.27 21.24
C GLU A 336 0.81 24.86 21.98
N SER A 337 0.60 24.47 23.24
CA SER A 337 -0.52 24.97 24.02
C SER A 337 -0.44 26.48 24.19
N GLN A 338 0.76 27.04 24.32
CA GLN A 338 0.97 28.48 24.45
C GLN A 338 0.62 29.20 23.14
N ILE A 339 1.17 28.78 22.00
CA ILE A 339 0.86 29.43 20.72
C ILE A 339 -0.61 29.28 20.32
N TRP A 340 -1.25 28.15 20.65
CA TRP A 340 -2.68 27.94 20.44
C TRP A 340 -3.52 28.97 21.21
N ARG A 341 -3.26 29.11 22.52
CA ARG A 341 -3.99 30.03 23.39
C ARG A 341 -3.73 31.49 23.02
N THR A 342 -2.50 31.85 22.65
CA THR A 342 -2.16 33.24 22.32
C THR A 342 -2.79 33.67 20.99
N PHE A 343 -2.67 32.84 19.94
CA PHE A 343 -3.10 33.22 18.59
C PHE A 343 -3.70 32.09 17.75
N GLY A 344 -3.27 30.83 17.90
CA GLY A 344 -3.71 29.74 17.01
C GLY A 344 -5.23 29.58 16.94
N HIS A 345 -5.93 29.65 18.06
CA HIS A 345 -7.40 29.55 18.12
C HIS A 345 -8.15 30.66 17.36
N LYS A 346 -7.47 31.77 17.01
CA LYS A 346 -8.06 32.89 16.27
C LYS A 346 -8.01 32.70 14.76
N TYR A 347 -7.03 31.95 14.26
CA TYR A 347 -6.69 31.91 12.82
C TYR A 347 -6.88 30.54 12.18
N ILE A 348 -6.83 29.47 12.95
CA ILE A 348 -7.04 28.11 12.44
C ILE A 348 -8.19 27.43 13.18
N ALA A 349 -8.93 26.59 12.46
CA ALA A 349 -9.98 25.78 13.07
C ALA A 349 -9.37 24.77 14.06
N ALA A 350 -10.11 24.43 15.11
CA ALA A 350 -9.67 23.43 16.09
C ALA A 350 -9.37 22.05 15.48
N SER A 351 -9.91 21.79 14.28
CA SER A 351 -9.66 20.59 13.48
C SER A 351 -8.31 20.56 12.78
N ASP A 352 -7.76 21.72 12.45
CA ASP A 352 -6.44 21.84 11.82
C ASP A 352 -5.30 21.93 12.87
N ARG A 353 -5.62 21.82 14.17
CA ARG A 353 -4.66 21.93 15.28
C ARG A 353 -3.79 20.66 15.37
N ALA A 354 -2.47 20.81 15.23
CA ALA A 354 -1.52 19.70 15.33
C ALA A 354 -1.33 19.26 16.80
N LYS A 355 -1.90 18.11 17.19
CA LYS A 355 -1.88 17.64 18.59
C LYS A 355 -0.86 16.53 18.87
N ASN A 356 -0.42 15.78 17.86
CA ASN A 356 0.58 14.73 18.05
C ASN A 356 2.01 15.31 18.08
N LEU A 357 2.48 15.69 19.27
CA LEU A 357 3.75 16.40 19.45
C LEU A 357 4.88 15.48 19.91
N ASP A 358 4.58 14.48 20.74
CA ASP A 358 5.56 13.52 21.26
C ASP A 358 5.61 12.28 20.37
N SER A 359 6.34 12.42 19.26
CA SER A 359 6.50 11.34 18.27
C SER A 359 7.83 10.63 18.49
N ASP A 360 7.86 9.30 18.42
CA ASP A 360 9.09 8.51 18.32
C ASP A 360 10.02 9.13 17.26
N PRO A 361 11.32 9.37 17.57
CA PRO A 361 12.31 9.80 16.59
C PRO A 361 12.30 9.00 15.26
N GLY A 362 11.87 7.73 15.29
CA GLY A 362 11.72 6.86 14.12
C GLY A 362 10.59 7.25 13.18
N MET A 363 9.57 7.97 13.65
CA MET A 363 8.41 8.37 12.85
C MET A 363 8.72 9.52 11.90
N THR A 364 8.10 9.47 10.71
CA THR A 364 8.30 10.47 9.66
C THR A 364 7.41 11.67 9.90
N LYS A 365 8.00 12.86 9.86
CA LYS A 365 7.25 14.13 9.95
C LYS A 365 7.02 14.67 8.55
N VAL A 366 5.77 14.98 8.23
CA VAL A 366 5.36 15.46 6.91
C VAL A 366 4.83 16.88 7.04
N TYR A 367 5.54 17.81 6.40
CA TYR A 367 5.24 19.24 6.43
C TYR A 367 4.48 19.64 5.16
N HIS A 368 3.29 20.21 5.31
CA HIS A 368 2.45 20.58 4.16
C HIS A 368 2.37 22.09 3.96
N CYS A 369 2.20 22.51 2.71
CA CYS A 369 1.89 23.89 2.34
C CYS A 369 0.84 23.92 1.23
N ASN A 370 -0.28 24.59 1.47
CA ASN A 370 -1.29 24.86 0.47
C ASN A 370 -1.01 26.23 -0.15
N VAL A 371 -0.88 26.29 -1.47
CA VAL A 371 -0.65 27.52 -2.23
C VAL A 371 -1.93 27.88 -2.96
N ALA A 372 -2.53 29.02 -2.63
CA ALA A 372 -3.83 29.45 -3.15
C ALA A 372 -3.77 30.87 -3.73
N ILE A 373 -4.54 31.11 -4.79
CA ILE A 373 -4.73 32.44 -5.38
C ILE A 373 -5.91 33.11 -4.67
N ARG A 374 -5.67 34.24 -4.00
CA ARG A 374 -6.70 35.11 -3.40
C ARG A 374 -6.64 36.48 -4.07
N GLY A 375 -7.66 36.81 -4.85
CA GLY A 375 -7.60 37.96 -5.76
C GLY A 375 -6.48 37.77 -6.79
N ASP A 376 -5.51 38.69 -6.79
CA ASP A 376 -4.30 38.68 -7.62
C ASP A 376 -3.03 38.36 -6.80
N THR A 377 -3.22 37.86 -5.58
CA THR A 377 -2.11 37.52 -4.67
C THR A 377 -2.05 36.03 -4.41
N VAL A 378 -0.83 35.50 -4.25
CA VAL A 378 -0.61 34.11 -3.88
C VAL A 378 -0.31 34.00 -2.39
N VAL A 379 -1.19 33.28 -1.69
CA VAL A 379 -1.08 33.01 -0.25
C VAL A 379 -0.56 31.58 -0.03
N LYS A 380 0.33 31.42 0.95
CA LYS A 380 0.87 30.13 1.39
C LYS A 380 0.30 29.81 2.76
N ILE A 381 -0.30 28.65 2.91
CA ILE A 381 -0.97 28.21 4.15
C ILE A 381 -0.30 26.91 4.59
N PHE A 382 0.47 26.97 5.67
CA PHE A 382 1.19 25.80 6.19
C PHE A 382 0.27 24.91 7.02
N LYS A 383 0.44 23.58 6.89
CA LYS A 383 -0.34 22.57 7.62
C LYS A 383 0.56 21.47 8.18
N GLY A 384 0.20 20.94 9.34
CA GLY A 384 0.97 19.91 10.05
C GLY A 384 1.94 20.48 11.11
N PRO A 385 3.03 19.77 11.43
CA PRO A 385 3.49 18.52 10.82
C PRO A 385 2.54 17.35 11.09
N TYR A 386 2.33 16.51 10.08
CA TYR A 386 1.66 15.21 10.23
C TYR A 386 2.69 14.11 10.50
N ILE A 387 2.25 13.00 11.09
CA ILE A 387 3.13 11.87 11.41
C ILE A 387 2.73 10.68 10.54
N GLU A 388 3.71 10.11 9.85
CA GLU A 388 3.56 8.87 9.07
C GLU A 388 4.51 7.78 9.58
N ASN A 389 4.05 6.52 9.51
CA ASN A 389 4.83 5.33 9.85
C ASN A 389 5.81 4.88 8.75
N THR A 390 5.73 5.49 7.56
CA THR A 390 6.57 5.19 6.40
C THR A 390 7.32 6.44 5.93
N ARG A 391 8.56 6.27 5.48
CA ARG A 391 9.39 7.34 4.94
C ARG A 391 9.70 7.09 3.47
N THR A 392 9.65 8.14 2.64
CA THR A 392 10.13 8.06 1.25
C THR A 392 11.66 8.06 1.18
N HIS A 393 12.25 7.54 0.10
CA HIS A 393 13.70 7.62 -0.10
C HIS A 393 14.21 9.08 -0.08
N LEU A 394 13.44 10.02 -0.67
CA LEU A 394 13.71 11.45 -0.59
C LEU A 394 13.92 11.91 0.87
N GLN A 395 12.92 11.70 1.74
CA GLN A 395 12.97 12.11 3.15
C GLN A 395 14.07 11.40 3.94
N LYS A 396 14.37 10.12 3.63
CA LYS A 396 15.47 9.40 4.28
C LYS A 396 16.81 10.10 4.02
N VAL A 397 17.07 10.48 2.77
CA VAL A 397 18.32 11.13 2.34
C VAL A 397 18.39 12.58 2.80
N VAL A 398 17.39 13.41 2.49
CA VAL A 398 17.48 14.86 2.77
C VAL A 398 17.03 15.25 4.18
N GLY A 399 16.22 14.43 4.84
CA GLY A 399 15.59 14.76 6.13
C GLY A 399 14.22 15.39 5.99
N ASP A 400 13.33 15.04 6.92
CA ASP A 400 11.93 15.43 6.95
C ASP A 400 11.76 16.96 6.90
N ASP A 401 12.57 17.69 7.66
CA ASP A 401 12.53 19.15 7.76
C ASP A 401 13.08 19.87 6.53
N ASN A 402 13.64 19.14 5.57
CA ASN A 402 14.12 19.67 4.29
C ASN A 402 13.17 19.36 3.14
N VAL A 403 12.00 18.76 3.41
CA VAL A 403 10.95 18.44 2.43
C VAL A 403 9.64 19.13 2.81
N LEU A 404 9.07 19.85 1.85
CA LEU A 404 7.74 20.47 1.96
C LEU A 404 6.82 19.86 0.91
N VAL A 405 5.71 19.28 1.33
CA VAL A 405 4.66 18.74 0.46
C VAL A 405 3.68 19.86 0.12
N VAL A 406 3.67 20.27 -1.14
CA VAL A 406 2.96 21.46 -1.62
C VAL A 406 1.75 21.08 -2.45
N LYS A 407 0.57 21.56 -2.04
CA LYS A 407 -0.68 21.44 -2.79
C LYS A 407 -1.05 22.79 -3.38
N PHE A 408 -1.05 22.89 -4.70
CA PHE A 408 -1.55 24.07 -5.41
C PHE A 408 -3.07 23.96 -5.56
N MET A 409 -3.78 24.99 -5.09
CA MET A 409 -5.24 24.99 -4.99
C MET A 409 -5.89 25.60 -6.22
N GLY A 410 -7.11 25.17 -6.56
CA GLY A 410 -7.92 25.87 -7.55
C GLY A 410 -8.31 27.27 -7.05
N LYS A 411 -8.53 28.22 -7.96
CA LYS A 411 -9.09 29.54 -7.61
C LYS A 411 -10.54 29.34 -7.19
N LEU A 412 -10.92 29.93 -6.06
CA LEU A 412 -12.29 29.94 -5.56
C LEU A 412 -13.10 30.96 -6.39
N SER A 413 -13.52 30.59 -7.60
CA SER A 413 -14.40 31.40 -8.45
C SER A 413 -15.56 30.59 -9.03
N ASP A 414 -16.72 31.23 -9.20
CA ASP A 414 -17.88 30.63 -9.85
C ASP A 414 -17.66 30.38 -11.35
N THR A 415 -16.71 31.07 -11.96
CA THR A 415 -16.29 30.84 -13.35
C THR A 415 -15.14 29.84 -13.46
N LYS A 416 -15.09 29.08 -14.58
CA LYS A 416 -13.94 28.23 -14.93
C LYS A 416 -12.70 29.13 -15.07
N THR A 417 -11.73 28.99 -14.17
CA THR A 417 -10.45 29.69 -14.26
C THR A 417 -9.65 29.17 -15.44
N ASP A 418 -9.10 30.05 -16.27
CA ASP A 418 -8.23 29.66 -17.37
C ASP A 418 -6.89 29.12 -16.86
N PHE A 419 -6.34 28.13 -17.57
CA PHE A 419 -5.04 27.54 -17.27
C PHE A 419 -3.89 28.57 -17.31
N SER A 420 -4.03 29.59 -18.16
CA SER A 420 -3.08 30.71 -18.25
C SER A 420 -2.92 31.45 -16.91
N THR A 421 -4.01 31.66 -16.17
CA THR A 421 -4.00 32.34 -14.86
C THR A 421 -3.18 31.55 -13.84
N TYR A 422 -3.32 30.23 -13.82
CA TYR A 422 -2.50 29.38 -12.95
C TYR A 422 -1.03 29.43 -13.33
N CYS A 423 -0.72 29.43 -14.63
CA CYS A 423 0.65 29.56 -15.12
C CYS A 423 1.28 30.87 -14.69
N GLU A 424 0.59 31.99 -14.85
CA GLU A 424 1.09 33.33 -14.50
C GLU A 424 1.47 33.41 -13.02
N HIS A 425 0.60 32.94 -12.12
CA HIS A 425 0.80 33.08 -10.69
C HIS A 425 1.76 32.02 -10.13
N TYR A 426 1.62 30.75 -10.54
CA TYR A 426 2.34 29.66 -9.91
C TYR A 426 3.73 29.41 -10.47
N HIS A 427 4.02 29.81 -11.73
CA HIS A 427 5.41 29.82 -12.20
C HIS A 427 6.29 30.70 -11.32
N LYS A 428 5.80 31.89 -10.96
CA LYS A 428 6.51 32.79 -10.07
C LYS A 428 6.80 32.14 -8.71
N VAL A 429 5.87 31.37 -8.15
CA VAL A 429 6.09 30.64 -6.89
C VAL A 429 7.18 29.57 -7.03
N ALA A 430 7.24 28.87 -8.16
CA ALA A 430 8.27 27.86 -8.39
C ALA A 430 9.65 28.49 -8.57
N GLU A 431 9.73 29.61 -9.29
CA GLU A 431 10.96 30.36 -9.55
C GLU A 431 11.49 31.05 -8.29
N ASP A 432 10.64 31.76 -7.56
CA ASP A 432 10.99 32.42 -6.31
C ASP A 432 11.26 31.39 -5.19
N GLY A 433 10.58 30.25 -5.22
CA GLY A 433 10.54 29.29 -4.13
C GLY A 433 9.65 29.74 -2.96
N ILE A 434 9.39 28.81 -2.05
CA ILE A 434 8.62 29.04 -0.83
C ILE A 434 9.58 29.33 0.31
N VAL A 435 9.50 30.54 0.86
CA VAL A 435 10.26 30.94 2.05
C VAL A 435 9.46 30.58 3.30
N LEU A 436 10.07 29.81 4.20
CA LEU A 436 9.54 29.46 5.52
C LEU A 436 10.61 29.79 6.56
N GLY A 437 10.35 30.79 7.40
CA GLY A 437 11.38 31.40 8.23
C GLY A 437 12.46 32.04 7.35
N LEU A 438 13.72 31.67 7.55
CA LEU A 438 14.82 32.04 6.64
C LEU A 438 15.33 30.85 5.82
N ARG A 439 14.50 29.80 5.64
CA ARG A 439 14.80 28.69 4.72
C ARG A 439 14.00 28.85 3.43
N ARG A 440 14.64 28.65 2.28
CA ARG A 440 13.97 28.66 0.97
C ARG A 440 13.83 27.23 0.43
N TYR A 441 12.61 26.88 0.06
CA TYR A 441 12.26 25.60 -0.56
C TYR A 441 11.94 25.81 -2.03
N ARG A 442 12.50 24.99 -2.91
CA ARG A 442 12.28 25.07 -4.37
C ARG A 442 11.67 23.79 -4.91
N PHE A 443 10.95 23.91 -6.03
CA PHE A 443 10.32 22.80 -6.71
C PHE A 443 11.33 21.69 -7.02
N PHE A 444 11.00 20.45 -6.66
CA PHE A 444 11.91 19.32 -6.80
C PHE A 444 11.34 18.21 -7.68
N VAL A 445 10.13 17.75 -7.38
CA VAL A 445 9.46 16.65 -8.08
C VAL A 445 7.96 16.71 -7.84
N TYR A 446 7.16 16.10 -8.72
CA TYR A 446 5.75 15.84 -8.46
C TYR A 446 5.44 14.38 -8.76
N LYS A 447 4.39 13.86 -8.12
CA LYS A 447 3.83 12.55 -8.43
C LYS A 447 2.42 12.77 -8.95
N ASP A 448 2.08 12.11 -10.05
CA ASP A 448 0.69 12.05 -10.47
C ASP A 448 -0.13 11.50 -9.31
N GLY A 449 -1.30 12.10 -9.05
CA GLY A 449 -2.12 11.80 -7.88
C GLY A 449 -2.64 10.35 -7.86
N GLY A 450 -2.37 9.58 -8.92
CA GLY A 450 -2.58 8.15 -8.95
C GLY A 450 -4.05 7.78 -8.79
N LYS A 451 -4.29 6.62 -8.18
CA LYS A 451 -5.63 6.10 -7.87
C LYS A 451 -6.29 6.80 -6.66
N GLU A 452 -5.56 7.64 -5.92
CA GLU A 452 -5.96 8.20 -4.62
C GLU A 452 -6.76 9.51 -4.76
N GLU A 453 -7.96 9.46 -5.34
CA GLU A 453 -9.15 10.26 -4.97
C GLU A 453 -10.21 10.08 -6.06
N LYS A 454 -11.10 9.09 -5.90
CA LYS A 454 -12.38 9.02 -6.63
C LYS A 454 -13.63 9.04 -5.73
N LEU A 455 -13.46 8.97 -4.40
CA LEU A 455 -14.60 8.75 -3.47
C LEU A 455 -15.34 10.01 -2.99
N LYS A 456 -14.92 11.24 -3.33
CA LYS A 456 -15.52 12.46 -2.72
C LYS A 456 -16.31 13.37 -3.67
N GLN A 457 -16.52 13.00 -4.92
CA GLN A 457 -17.07 13.97 -5.89
C GLN A 457 -18.60 14.17 -5.79
N GLU A 458 -19.38 13.20 -5.32
CA GLU A 458 -20.85 13.37 -5.23
C GLU A 458 -21.35 14.03 -3.93
N LYS A 459 -20.59 13.98 -2.83
CA LYS A 459 -20.98 14.71 -1.60
C LYS A 459 -20.59 16.20 -1.60
N ILE A 460 -19.95 16.70 -2.65
CA ILE A 460 -19.55 18.10 -2.76
C ILE A 460 -20.05 18.66 -4.10
N GLU A 461 -21.37 18.70 -4.28
CA GLU A 461 -21.95 19.59 -5.29
C GLU A 461 -21.90 21.07 -4.89
N ASP A 462 -21.44 21.40 -3.67
CA ASP A 462 -21.20 22.79 -3.29
C ASP A 462 -19.80 23.03 -2.70
N LYS A 463 -19.02 23.85 -3.41
CA LYS A 463 -17.92 24.74 -2.93
C LYS A 463 -16.42 24.37 -3.04
N ASN A 464 -15.95 23.32 -3.70
CA ASN A 464 -14.49 23.19 -3.97
C ASN A 464 -14.15 22.65 -5.37
N LYS A 465 -14.06 23.56 -6.36
CA LYS A 465 -13.54 23.24 -7.69
C LYS A 465 -12.05 22.85 -7.63
N CYS A 466 -11.72 21.72 -8.28
CA CYS A 466 -10.39 21.15 -8.52
C CYS A 466 -9.80 20.27 -7.40
N THR A 467 -10.28 19.03 -7.33
CA THR A 467 -9.96 17.94 -6.37
C THR A 467 -8.80 17.02 -6.78
N SER A 468 -7.93 17.41 -7.74
CA SER A 468 -6.83 16.51 -8.15
C SER A 468 -5.85 16.24 -7.00
N PRO A 469 -5.50 14.96 -6.74
CA PRO A 469 -4.59 14.55 -5.66
C PRO A 469 -3.10 14.72 -6.01
N VAL A 470 -2.77 15.35 -7.14
CA VAL A 470 -1.38 15.57 -7.56
C VAL A 470 -0.66 16.43 -6.52
N MET A 471 0.29 15.80 -5.83
CA MET A 471 1.14 16.45 -4.83
C MET A 471 2.49 16.83 -5.43
N CYS A 472 2.95 18.02 -5.07
CA CYS A 472 4.23 18.57 -5.50
C CYS A 472 5.19 18.62 -4.31
N TYR A 473 6.47 18.35 -4.51
CA TYR A 473 7.47 18.31 -3.44
C TYR A 473 8.49 19.40 -3.68
N PHE A 474 8.71 20.20 -2.64
CA PHE A 474 9.72 21.25 -2.60
C PHE A 474 10.79 20.86 -1.60
N VAL A 475 12.06 21.12 -1.93
CA VAL A 475 13.20 20.81 -1.05
C VAL A 475 13.93 22.07 -0.64
N ARG A 476 14.49 22.07 0.57
CA ARG A 476 15.30 23.18 1.06
C ARG A 476 16.59 23.29 0.24
N THR A 477 16.82 24.48 -0.34
CA THR A 477 18.03 24.79 -1.12
C THR A 477 18.90 25.86 -0.47
N GLU A 478 18.31 26.73 0.36
CA GLU A 478 19.03 27.85 1.00
C GLU A 478 18.58 27.99 2.45
N SER A 479 19.48 28.55 3.29
CA SER A 479 19.13 29.04 4.62
C SER A 479 19.94 30.28 4.99
N GLY A 480 19.27 31.26 5.59
CA GLY A 480 19.85 32.46 6.19
C GLY A 480 20.01 32.40 7.72
N TRP A 481 19.78 31.24 8.34
CA TRP A 481 20.02 31.04 9.78
C TRP A 481 21.49 30.82 10.06
N ASN A 482 22.05 31.60 11.01
CA ASN A 482 23.45 31.48 11.39
C ASN A 482 23.74 30.15 12.11
N MET A 483 22.76 29.65 12.86
CA MET A 483 22.88 28.44 13.68
C MET A 483 22.13 27.25 13.05
N ASP A 484 21.91 27.27 11.73
CA ASP A 484 21.19 26.18 11.09
C ASP A 484 21.98 24.88 11.05
N GLU A 485 21.27 23.75 11.07
CA GLU A 485 21.91 22.46 10.94
C GLU A 485 22.42 22.25 9.50
N PRO A 486 23.61 21.64 9.33
CA PRO A 486 24.11 21.27 8.01
C PRO A 486 23.13 20.35 7.29
N TYR A 487 22.90 20.61 6.01
CA TYR A 487 21.99 19.84 5.16
C TYR A 487 22.66 19.54 3.83
N ILE A 488 22.38 18.35 3.28
CA ILE A 488 23.12 17.77 2.15
C ILE A 488 22.98 18.56 0.83
N LEU A 489 21.90 19.33 0.70
CA LEU A 489 21.61 20.14 -0.49
C LEU A 489 22.19 21.56 -0.42
N SER A 490 22.88 21.92 0.66
CA SER A 490 23.48 23.26 0.81
C SER A 490 24.47 23.54 -0.32
N GLY A 491 24.35 24.72 -0.94
CA GLY A 491 25.24 25.17 -2.02
C GLY A 491 25.05 24.45 -3.36
N ARG A 492 24.02 23.62 -3.51
CA ARG A 492 23.70 22.94 -4.78
C ARG A 492 22.60 23.65 -5.53
N THR A 493 22.69 23.63 -6.87
CA THR A 493 21.53 23.95 -7.72
C THR A 493 20.48 22.85 -7.62
N VAL A 494 19.24 23.14 -8.06
CA VAL A 494 18.18 22.12 -8.11
C VAL A 494 18.57 20.97 -9.02
N GLY A 495 19.20 21.23 -10.17
CA GLY A 495 19.71 20.19 -11.05
C GLY A 495 20.72 19.28 -10.34
N GLN A 496 21.74 19.87 -9.70
CA GLN A 496 22.75 19.12 -8.93
C GLN A 496 22.15 18.32 -7.77
N ALA A 497 21.10 18.85 -7.13
CA ALA A 497 20.38 18.16 -6.07
C ALA A 497 19.59 16.95 -6.60
N ARG A 498 19.06 16.99 -7.83
CA ARG A 498 18.42 15.82 -8.45
C ARG A 498 19.44 14.75 -8.84
N GLU A 499 20.59 15.18 -9.37
CA GLU A 499 21.72 14.31 -9.76
C GLU A 499 22.27 13.50 -8.57
N LEU A 500 22.09 13.98 -7.33
CA LEU A 500 22.44 13.27 -6.10
C LEU A 500 21.71 11.91 -5.96
N PHE A 501 20.48 11.80 -6.46
CA PHE A 501 19.68 10.57 -6.37
C PHE A 501 19.87 9.66 -7.59
N MET A 502 19.93 10.26 -8.78
CA MET A 502 20.16 9.59 -10.04
C MET A 502 20.56 10.62 -11.08
N HIS A 503 21.29 10.20 -12.11
CA HIS A 503 21.74 11.05 -13.21
C HIS A 503 20.61 11.37 -14.19
N ILE A 504 19.56 12.02 -13.67
CA ILE A 504 18.26 12.20 -14.31
C ILE A 504 18.34 13.03 -15.59
N SER A 505 19.37 13.85 -15.75
CA SER A 505 19.70 14.55 -17.00
C SER A 505 19.85 13.62 -18.21
N SER A 506 20.18 12.34 -18.00
CA SER A 506 20.23 11.31 -19.05
C SER A 506 18.86 10.79 -19.50
N ALA A 507 17.76 11.24 -18.87
CA ALA A 507 16.42 10.82 -19.27
C ALA A 507 16.15 11.20 -20.74
N PRO A 508 15.54 10.30 -21.54
CA PRO A 508 15.39 10.51 -22.98
C PRO A 508 14.34 11.59 -23.33
N THR A 509 13.40 11.86 -22.43
CA THR A 509 12.26 12.76 -22.67
C THR A 509 11.85 13.46 -21.38
N LEU A 510 11.26 14.66 -21.47
CA LEU A 510 10.79 15.40 -20.31
C LEU A 510 9.72 14.63 -19.50
N ALA A 511 8.85 13.88 -20.18
CA ALA A 511 7.85 13.04 -19.53
C ALA A 511 8.51 11.91 -18.71
N LYS A 512 9.49 11.21 -19.30
CA LYS A 512 10.27 10.19 -18.59
C LYS A 512 11.11 10.77 -17.46
N TYR A 513 11.57 12.02 -17.58
CA TYR A 513 12.33 12.70 -16.52
C TYR A 513 11.56 12.70 -15.20
N MET A 514 10.35 13.27 -15.14
CA MET A 514 9.60 13.34 -13.88
C MET A 514 9.04 11.99 -13.44
N ALA A 515 8.55 11.16 -14.38
CA ALA A 515 8.05 9.84 -14.04
C ALA A 515 9.13 8.93 -13.42
N ARG A 516 10.38 8.99 -13.91
CA ARG A 516 11.51 8.23 -13.36
C ARG A 516 12.07 8.88 -12.09
N PHE A 517 12.13 10.21 -12.04
CA PHE A 517 12.60 10.90 -10.84
C PHE A 517 11.67 10.68 -9.64
N ALA A 518 10.35 10.58 -9.87
CA ALA A 518 9.36 10.27 -8.84
C ALA A 518 9.56 8.90 -8.15
N LEU A 519 10.45 8.03 -8.64
CA LEU A 519 10.80 6.78 -7.95
C LEU A 519 11.32 7.02 -6.51
N ILE A 520 11.95 8.17 -6.24
CA ILE A 520 12.43 8.55 -4.89
C ILE A 520 11.29 8.82 -3.89
N LEU A 521 10.05 8.96 -4.38
CA LEU A 521 8.84 9.17 -3.59
C LEU A 521 8.14 7.85 -3.23
N SER A 522 8.70 6.71 -3.62
CA SER A 522 8.18 5.40 -3.22
C SER A 522 8.30 5.26 -1.70
N LYS A 523 7.24 4.78 -1.05
CA LYS A 523 7.29 4.33 0.35
C LYS A 523 7.98 2.98 0.34
N THR A 524 9.14 2.89 0.99
CA THR A 524 10.03 1.73 0.89
C THR A 524 10.69 1.44 2.23
N ILE A 525 11.22 0.23 2.37
CA ILE A 525 12.15 -0.13 3.44
C ILE A 525 13.56 -0.10 2.85
N THR A 526 14.47 0.64 3.48
CA THR A 526 15.87 0.67 3.04
C THR A 526 16.55 -0.59 3.55
N TRP A 527 17.20 -1.31 2.66
CA TRP A 527 18.02 -2.46 3.00
C TRP A 527 19.33 -1.95 3.64
N ASP A 528 19.56 -2.36 4.90
CA ASP A 528 20.66 -1.85 5.73
C ASP A 528 21.94 -2.63 5.48
N ALA A 529 22.61 -2.34 4.37
CA ALA A 529 23.92 -2.89 4.07
C ALA A 529 24.74 -1.98 3.16
N ASP A 530 26.05 -2.19 3.20
CA ASP A 530 27.02 -1.43 2.42
C ASP A 530 27.05 -1.91 0.97
N LEU A 531 26.51 -1.11 0.06
CA LEU A 531 26.48 -1.43 -1.37
C LEU A 531 27.86 -1.42 -2.02
N SER A 532 28.89 -0.89 -1.35
CA SER A 532 30.27 -1.02 -1.83
C SER A 532 30.82 -2.45 -1.68
N ALA A 533 30.27 -3.22 -0.74
CA ALA A 533 30.57 -4.63 -0.54
C ALA A 533 29.66 -5.57 -1.36
N VAL A 534 28.72 -5.02 -2.14
CA VAL A 534 27.78 -5.80 -2.97
C VAL A 534 28.19 -5.74 -4.44
N TYR A 535 28.32 -6.91 -5.05
CA TYR A 535 28.58 -7.08 -6.46
C TYR A 535 27.30 -6.91 -7.28
N VAL A 536 27.03 -5.67 -7.72
CA VAL A 536 25.97 -5.37 -8.68
C VAL A 536 26.49 -5.61 -10.10
N ARG A 537 26.02 -6.66 -10.78
CA ARG A 537 26.46 -7.02 -12.14
C ARG A 537 25.31 -6.94 -13.14
N ARG A 538 25.62 -6.51 -14.36
CA ARG A 538 24.67 -6.52 -15.47
C ARG A 538 24.72 -7.87 -16.21
N ILE A 539 23.56 -8.47 -16.43
CA ILE A 539 23.35 -9.62 -17.33
C ILE A 539 22.50 -9.17 -18.53
N LYS A 540 22.59 -9.88 -19.65
CA LYS A 540 21.85 -9.50 -20.88
C LYS A 540 20.34 -9.63 -20.68
N ASP A 541 19.53 -8.93 -21.46
CA ASP A 541 18.11 -9.25 -21.59
C ASP A 541 17.90 -10.47 -22.49
N GLU A 542 16.88 -11.29 -22.22
CA GLU A 542 16.49 -12.40 -23.09
C GLU A 542 15.44 -11.91 -24.10
N PRO A 543 15.76 -11.88 -25.41
CA PRO A 543 14.83 -11.39 -26.43
C PRO A 543 13.74 -12.41 -26.75
N CYS A 544 12.58 -11.93 -27.17
CA CYS A 544 11.54 -12.78 -27.75
C CYS A 544 11.95 -13.23 -29.16
N MET A 545 11.71 -14.50 -29.48
CA MET A 545 12.12 -15.10 -30.75
C MET A 545 10.92 -15.67 -31.50
N ASP A 546 10.88 -15.45 -32.82
CA ASP A 546 9.90 -16.08 -33.69
C ASP A 546 10.19 -17.58 -33.87
N ARG A 547 9.30 -18.27 -34.58
CA ARG A 547 9.44 -19.71 -34.90
C ARG A 547 10.70 -20.06 -35.72
N HIS A 548 11.39 -19.08 -36.29
CA HIS A 548 12.62 -19.25 -37.06
C HIS A 548 13.88 -18.84 -36.25
N GLY A 549 13.72 -18.43 -34.98
CA GLY A 549 14.81 -17.99 -34.11
C GLY A 549 15.22 -16.52 -34.31
N ASN A 550 14.44 -15.72 -35.04
CA ASN A 550 14.72 -14.30 -35.23
C ASN A 550 14.13 -13.46 -34.09
N VAL A 551 14.83 -12.40 -33.69
CA VAL A 551 14.35 -11.47 -32.67
C VAL A 551 13.11 -10.72 -33.15
N VAL A 552 12.03 -10.79 -32.38
CA VAL A 552 10.77 -10.09 -32.67
C VAL A 552 10.87 -8.63 -32.23
N HIS A 553 10.40 -7.71 -33.07
CA HIS A 553 10.44 -6.28 -32.79
C HIS A 553 9.04 -5.65 -32.82
N LYS A 554 8.78 -4.73 -31.89
CA LYS A 554 7.58 -3.88 -31.82
C LYS A 554 8.02 -2.42 -31.90
N ASP A 555 7.56 -1.71 -32.93
CA ASP A 555 7.94 -0.31 -33.21
C ASP A 555 9.46 -0.02 -33.20
N GLN A 556 10.25 -0.96 -33.76
CA GLN A 556 11.72 -0.95 -33.87
C GLN A 556 12.50 -1.32 -32.60
N GLU A 557 11.81 -1.60 -31.48
CA GLU A 557 12.44 -2.10 -30.25
C GLU A 557 12.26 -3.63 -30.17
N PRO A 558 13.30 -4.39 -29.76
CA PRO A 558 13.16 -5.82 -29.55
C PRO A 558 12.21 -6.09 -28.39
N LEU A 559 11.32 -7.08 -28.54
CA LEU A 559 10.52 -7.58 -27.42
C LEU A 559 11.41 -8.41 -26.50
N ILE A 560 11.18 -8.29 -25.19
CA ILE A 560 12.05 -8.87 -24.15
C ILE A 560 11.19 -9.73 -23.22
N HIS A 561 11.64 -10.95 -22.95
CA HIS A 561 11.00 -11.84 -21.98
C HIS A 561 11.30 -11.43 -20.54
N THR A 562 12.50 -10.94 -20.27
CA THR A 562 12.99 -10.65 -18.92
C THR A 562 12.84 -9.19 -18.47
N ASP A 563 11.97 -8.40 -19.12
CA ASP A 563 11.82 -6.96 -18.81
C ASP A 563 11.33 -6.76 -17.37
N GLY A 564 12.21 -6.22 -16.52
CA GLY A 564 11.92 -5.99 -15.10
C GLY A 564 12.44 -7.07 -14.15
N THR A 565 13.09 -8.14 -14.63
CA THR A 565 13.52 -9.28 -13.78
C THR A 565 15.04 -9.40 -13.61
N GLY A 566 15.47 -9.50 -12.36
CA GLY A 566 16.86 -9.73 -11.95
C GLY A 566 16.99 -10.88 -10.95
N LEU A 567 18.21 -11.09 -10.42
CA LEU A 567 18.51 -12.15 -9.46
C LEU A 567 19.27 -11.58 -8.25
N VAL A 568 19.12 -12.21 -7.09
CA VAL A 568 19.79 -11.81 -5.84
C VAL A 568 20.25 -13.01 -5.04
N SER A 569 21.43 -12.91 -4.42
CA SER A 569 21.96 -13.97 -3.58
C SER A 569 21.18 -14.16 -2.28
N VAL A 570 21.23 -15.38 -1.74
CA VAL A 570 20.44 -15.79 -0.57
C VAL A 570 20.76 -14.97 0.67
N ASP A 571 22.03 -14.69 0.92
CA ASP A 571 22.51 -13.92 2.06
C ASP A 571 21.93 -12.49 2.08
N LEU A 572 21.84 -11.86 0.91
CA LEU A 572 21.26 -10.53 0.78
C LEU A 572 19.74 -10.56 1.02
N ALA A 573 19.05 -11.56 0.47
CA ALA A 573 17.62 -11.74 0.63
C ALA A 573 17.21 -12.05 2.08
N LEU A 574 18.05 -12.76 2.85
CA LEU A 574 17.81 -13.04 4.27
C LEU A 574 17.91 -11.81 5.16
N ASN A 575 18.58 -10.75 4.70
CA ASN A 575 18.65 -9.46 5.40
C ASN A 575 17.43 -8.56 5.11
N CYS A 576 16.52 -8.99 4.22
CA CYS A 576 15.26 -8.29 3.99
C CYS A 576 14.46 -8.23 5.31
N PRO A 577 14.12 -7.02 5.81
CA PRO A 577 13.30 -6.90 7.01
C PRO A 577 11.94 -7.57 6.76
N THR A 578 11.68 -8.71 7.41
CA THR A 578 10.37 -9.37 7.32
C THR A 578 9.31 -8.41 7.85
N SER A 579 8.26 -8.18 7.05
CA SER A 579 7.03 -7.58 7.54
C SER A 579 6.59 -8.34 8.79
N ILE A 580 6.31 -7.61 9.87
CA ILE A 580 5.71 -8.18 11.08
C ILE A 580 4.33 -8.70 10.68
N PHE A 581 4.24 -9.98 10.34
CA PHE A 581 2.95 -10.65 10.15
C PHE A 581 2.59 -11.31 11.48
N LYS A 582 1.55 -10.80 12.15
CA LYS A 582 0.97 -11.38 13.39
C LYS A 582 1.94 -11.55 14.57
N GLY A 583 2.87 -10.61 14.78
CA GLY A 583 3.76 -10.62 15.97
C GLY A 583 4.68 -11.85 16.11
N LYS A 584 4.73 -12.74 15.11
CA LYS A 584 5.63 -13.88 15.06
C LYS A 584 6.72 -13.61 14.05
N PHE A 585 7.96 -13.55 14.54
CA PHE A 585 9.18 -13.64 13.74
C PHE A 585 9.34 -15.05 13.13
N LEU A 586 8.39 -15.48 12.32
CA LEU A 586 8.69 -16.52 11.37
C LEU A 586 9.44 -15.81 10.25
N LYS A 587 10.69 -16.19 10.02
CA LYS A 587 11.54 -15.70 8.94
C LYS A 587 11.39 -16.60 7.69
N PRO A 588 10.23 -16.74 7.00
CA PRO A 588 10.32 -17.25 5.66
C PRO A 588 11.02 -16.18 4.83
N GLN A 589 12.17 -16.55 4.27
CA GLN A 589 12.88 -15.77 3.26
C GLN A 589 11.89 -15.39 2.15
N PRO A 590 11.80 -14.11 1.73
CA PRO A 590 10.99 -13.75 0.58
C PRO A 590 11.58 -14.40 -0.68
N LEU A 591 10.72 -14.98 -1.53
CA LEU A 591 11.08 -15.55 -2.82
C LEU A 591 11.44 -14.44 -3.82
N LEU A 592 10.63 -13.40 -3.86
CA LEU A 592 10.77 -12.23 -4.72
C LEU A 592 10.77 -10.94 -3.90
N MET A 593 11.53 -9.97 -4.38
CA MET A 593 11.53 -8.61 -3.85
C MET A 593 11.38 -7.62 -4.99
N GLN A 594 10.31 -6.82 -4.96
CA GLN A 594 10.19 -5.63 -5.80
C GLN A 594 11.06 -4.53 -5.20
N PHE A 595 11.94 -3.94 -6.01
CA PHE A 595 12.94 -3.00 -5.50
C PHE A 595 13.13 -1.78 -6.40
N ARG A 596 13.76 -0.77 -5.81
CA ARG A 596 14.40 0.38 -6.48
C ARG A 596 15.85 0.44 -6.01
N LEU A 597 16.80 0.33 -6.93
CA LEU A 597 18.21 0.47 -6.62
C LEU A 597 18.72 1.79 -7.21
N PHE A 598 19.27 2.63 -6.35
CA PHE A 598 20.03 3.82 -6.72
C PHE A 598 21.50 3.45 -6.53
N TYR A 599 22.29 3.47 -7.60
CA TYR A 599 23.67 2.98 -7.55
C TYR A 599 24.56 3.75 -8.51
N ASN A 600 25.52 4.51 -7.98
CA ASN A 600 26.48 5.33 -8.73
C ASN A 600 25.78 6.19 -9.79
N GLY A 601 24.71 6.87 -9.38
CA GLY A 601 23.86 7.71 -10.24
C GLY A 601 22.91 6.95 -11.18
N SER A 602 22.99 5.63 -11.29
CA SER A 602 21.95 4.86 -12.00
C SER A 602 20.70 4.68 -11.13
N ALA A 603 19.54 4.56 -11.77
CA ALA A 603 18.30 4.16 -11.11
C ALA A 603 17.72 2.92 -11.79
N VAL A 604 17.54 1.85 -11.01
CA VAL A 604 17.08 0.55 -11.48
C VAL A 604 15.74 0.23 -10.79
N LYS A 605 14.79 -0.28 -11.57
CA LYS A 605 13.48 -0.73 -11.07
C LYS A 605 13.18 -2.12 -11.64
N GLY A 606 12.72 -3.02 -10.77
CA GLY A 606 12.23 -4.34 -11.16
C GLY A 606 12.01 -5.25 -9.95
N THR A 607 12.01 -6.55 -10.20
CA THR A 607 12.04 -7.62 -9.20
C THR A 607 13.38 -8.32 -9.20
N VAL A 608 13.78 -8.85 -8.04
CA VAL A 608 14.88 -9.81 -7.94
C VAL A 608 14.38 -11.11 -7.34
N LEU A 609 14.67 -12.22 -8.03
CA LEU A 609 14.43 -13.58 -7.56
C LEU A 609 15.65 -14.10 -6.80
N VAL A 610 15.41 -14.76 -5.67
CA VAL A 610 16.47 -15.44 -4.93
C VAL A 610 17.05 -16.58 -5.76
N ASP A 611 18.37 -16.58 -5.94
CA ASP A 611 19.10 -17.64 -6.61
C ASP A 611 20.28 -18.12 -5.73
N ARG A 612 20.18 -19.37 -5.27
CA ARG A 612 21.18 -20.07 -4.43
C ARG A 612 22.50 -20.34 -5.12
N ARG A 613 22.57 -20.27 -6.44
CA ARG A 613 23.81 -20.48 -7.21
C ARG A 613 24.67 -19.22 -7.21
N LEU A 614 24.09 -18.07 -6.88
CA LEU A 614 24.83 -16.83 -6.83
C LEU A 614 25.83 -16.83 -5.67
N PRO A 615 27.05 -16.32 -5.89
CA PRO A 615 27.98 -16.04 -4.82
C PRO A 615 27.35 -15.08 -3.79
N PRO A 616 27.80 -15.12 -2.52
CA PRO A 616 27.40 -14.13 -1.53
C PRO A 616 27.56 -12.70 -2.04
N ALA A 617 26.75 -11.79 -1.50
CA ALA A 617 26.75 -10.38 -1.83
C ALA A 617 26.61 -10.07 -3.34
N THR A 618 25.77 -10.79 -4.08
CA THR A 618 25.61 -10.59 -5.53
C THR A 618 24.18 -10.18 -5.90
N ILE A 619 24.06 -9.14 -6.72
CA ILE A 619 22.81 -8.73 -7.37
C ILE A 619 23.03 -8.69 -8.88
N LEU A 620 22.20 -9.40 -9.63
CA LEU A 620 22.20 -9.37 -11.09
C LEU A 620 21.03 -8.55 -11.60
N ILE A 621 21.33 -7.53 -12.40
CA ILE A 621 20.34 -6.63 -13.01
C ILE A 621 20.43 -6.72 -14.54
N ARG A 622 19.35 -6.39 -15.24
CA ARG A 622 19.29 -6.36 -16.71
C ARG A 622 19.18 -4.92 -17.26
N PRO A 623 19.63 -4.64 -18.49
CA PRO A 623 19.49 -3.32 -19.12
C PRO A 623 18.05 -2.77 -19.09
N SER A 624 17.06 -3.61 -19.37
CA SER A 624 15.62 -3.28 -19.29
C SER A 624 15.18 -2.71 -17.93
N MET A 625 15.82 -3.15 -16.84
CA MET A 625 15.55 -2.68 -15.48
C MET A 625 16.14 -1.29 -15.21
N VAL A 626 17.16 -0.87 -15.96
CA VAL A 626 17.83 0.41 -15.79
C VAL A 626 16.94 1.51 -16.36
N LYS A 627 16.32 2.28 -15.47
CA LYS A 627 15.45 3.39 -15.86
C LYS A 627 16.25 4.67 -16.07
N ILE A 628 17.35 4.88 -15.34
CA ILE A 628 18.29 5.99 -15.58
C ILE A 628 19.71 5.43 -15.57
N GLU A 629 20.47 5.77 -16.61
CA GLU A 629 21.86 5.32 -16.79
C GLU A 629 22.82 6.27 -16.08
N THR A 630 23.95 5.74 -15.64
CA THR A 630 25.04 6.55 -15.13
C THR A 630 25.64 7.36 -16.28
N HIS A 631 25.65 8.69 -16.16
CA HIS A 631 26.39 9.55 -17.08
C HIS A 631 27.87 9.12 -17.17
N PRO A 632 28.42 8.84 -18.37
CA PRO A 632 29.79 8.33 -18.52
C PRO A 632 30.86 9.24 -17.88
N GLU A 633 30.68 10.55 -18.03
CA GLU A 633 31.56 11.58 -17.48
C GLU A 633 31.54 11.65 -15.94
N LEU A 634 30.51 11.08 -15.31
CA LEU A 634 30.33 11.04 -13.85
C LEU A 634 30.61 9.65 -13.27
N SER A 635 31.15 8.71 -14.04
CA SER A 635 31.33 7.31 -13.62
C SER A 635 32.38 7.08 -12.53
N GLY A 636 33.25 8.06 -12.23
CA GLY A 636 34.33 7.97 -11.21
C GLY A 636 34.06 8.73 -9.92
N VAL A 637 32.81 9.10 -9.69
CA VAL A 637 32.42 10.09 -8.71
C VAL A 637 32.20 9.49 -7.31
N ARG A 638 32.53 10.25 -6.25
CA ARG A 638 32.31 9.85 -4.86
C ARG A 638 30.82 9.62 -4.60
N SER A 639 30.48 8.34 -4.49
CA SER A 639 29.16 7.84 -4.12
C SER A 639 29.22 7.34 -2.69
N VAL A 640 28.16 7.57 -1.91
CA VAL A 640 28.08 7.14 -0.50
C VAL A 640 26.78 6.39 -0.25
N ASN A 641 26.75 5.48 0.71
CA ASN A 641 25.51 4.81 1.07
C ASN A 641 24.56 5.76 1.79
N SER A 642 23.25 5.56 1.64
CA SER A 642 22.24 6.36 2.35
C SER A 642 22.39 6.29 3.87
N SER A 643 22.88 5.17 4.42
CA SER A 643 23.14 4.98 5.85
C SER A 643 24.25 5.91 6.38
N GLU A 644 25.27 6.21 5.56
CA GLU A 644 26.34 7.15 5.90
C GLU A 644 25.81 8.59 5.98
N ILE A 645 24.87 8.95 5.09
CA ILE A 645 24.22 10.27 5.10
C ILE A 645 23.37 10.43 6.35
N VAL A 646 22.57 9.41 6.68
CA VAL A 646 21.77 9.41 7.91
C VAL A 646 22.67 9.52 9.14
N SER A 647 23.78 8.79 9.16
CA SER A 647 24.77 8.84 10.24
C SER A 647 25.42 10.22 10.38
N ALA A 648 25.86 10.82 9.27
CA ALA A 648 26.44 12.16 9.26
C ALA A 648 25.43 13.23 9.70
N ARG A 649 24.18 13.15 9.23
CA ARG A 649 23.10 14.04 9.64
C ARG A 649 22.84 13.93 11.15
N ASN A 650 22.73 12.71 11.68
CA ASN A 650 22.52 12.49 13.10
C ASN A 650 23.71 12.99 13.95
N ALA A 651 24.93 12.95 13.39
CA ALA A 651 26.13 13.53 14.00
C ALA A 651 26.29 15.04 13.73
N LYS A 652 25.35 15.68 13.04
CA LYS A 652 25.42 17.09 12.59
C LYS A 652 26.71 17.44 11.83
N LYS A 653 27.20 16.51 11.00
CA LYS A 653 28.41 16.68 10.18
C LYS A 653 28.03 16.96 8.73
N SER A 654 28.79 17.84 8.08
CA SER A 654 28.69 18.09 6.65
C SER A 654 29.47 17.02 5.86
N LEU A 655 28.82 16.43 4.85
CA LEU A 655 29.45 15.55 3.87
C LEU A 655 29.67 16.35 2.58
N SER A 656 30.83 17.00 2.46
CA SER A 656 31.20 17.72 1.24
C SER A 656 31.66 16.73 0.14
N GLY A 657 31.38 17.09 -1.12
CA GLY A 657 31.86 16.35 -2.29
C GLY A 657 31.12 15.05 -2.63
N VAL A 658 30.07 14.69 -1.89
CA VAL A 658 29.16 13.60 -2.29
C VAL A 658 28.47 14.02 -3.58
N GLN A 659 28.39 13.16 -4.59
CA GLN A 659 27.62 13.50 -5.79
C GLN A 659 26.59 12.44 -6.17
N SER A 660 26.63 11.24 -5.58
CA SER A 660 25.54 10.28 -5.71
C SER A 660 25.30 9.50 -4.40
N VAL A 661 24.07 9.04 -4.21
CA VAL A 661 23.64 8.27 -3.04
C VAL A 661 23.24 6.88 -3.46
N ASN A 662 23.91 5.89 -2.88
CA ASN A 662 23.62 4.49 -3.09
C ASN A 662 22.55 4.05 -2.09
N SER A 663 21.50 3.40 -2.58
CA SER A 663 20.48 2.77 -1.74
C SER A 663 19.76 1.64 -2.45
N PHE A 664 19.46 0.58 -1.71
CA PHE A 664 18.58 -0.50 -2.14
C PHE A 664 17.26 -0.39 -1.36
N GLU A 665 16.20 -0.04 -2.07
CA GLU A 665 14.90 0.28 -1.49
C GLU A 665 13.88 -0.80 -1.86
N ILE A 666 13.43 -1.56 -0.87
CA ILE A 666 12.44 -2.63 -1.06
C ILE A 666 11.03 -2.01 -1.02
N VAL A 667 10.26 -2.25 -2.08
CA VAL A 667 8.88 -1.77 -2.24
C VAL A 667 7.90 -2.79 -1.68
N SER A 668 8.06 -4.05 -2.04
CA SER A 668 7.20 -5.17 -1.64
C SER A 668 7.94 -6.50 -1.78
N THR A 669 7.38 -7.56 -1.21
CA THR A 669 7.91 -8.93 -1.28
C THR A 669 6.81 -9.93 -1.63
N SER A 670 7.20 -11.11 -2.11
CA SER A 670 6.30 -12.26 -2.23
C SER A 670 5.82 -12.68 -0.83
N ASN A 671 4.52 -12.55 -0.57
CA ASN A 671 3.90 -12.90 0.71
C ASN A 671 2.78 -13.92 0.50
N ARG A 672 2.33 -14.55 1.58
CA ARG A 672 1.15 -15.44 1.52
C ARG A 672 -0.02 -14.64 0.93
N PRO A 673 -0.65 -15.11 -0.16
CA PRO A 673 -1.78 -14.43 -0.76
C PRO A 673 -2.92 -14.36 0.25
N ARG A 674 -3.62 -13.22 0.25
CA ARG A 674 -4.87 -13.06 1.01
C ARG A 674 -6.00 -13.81 0.31
N ARG A 675 -7.17 -13.85 0.97
CA ARG A 675 -8.42 -14.29 0.35
C ARG A 675 -8.60 -13.55 -0.99
N THR A 676 -8.80 -14.32 -2.05
CA THR A 676 -8.93 -13.76 -3.39
C THR A 676 -10.37 -13.31 -3.62
N LEU A 677 -10.52 -12.05 -4.00
CA LEU A 677 -11.80 -11.41 -4.31
C LEU A 677 -11.85 -11.11 -5.80
N THR A 678 -13.01 -11.29 -6.42
CA THR A 678 -13.25 -10.86 -7.80
C THR A 678 -13.29 -9.33 -7.94
N SER A 679 -13.31 -8.87 -9.18
CA SER A 679 -13.67 -7.50 -9.53
C SER A 679 -14.73 -7.53 -10.63
N ARG A 680 -15.45 -6.43 -10.83
CA ARG A 680 -16.44 -6.32 -11.91
C ARG A 680 -15.86 -6.65 -13.29
N PHE A 681 -14.64 -6.18 -13.56
CA PHE A 681 -13.92 -6.47 -14.81
C PHE A 681 -13.60 -7.96 -14.96
N LEU A 682 -13.16 -8.61 -13.88
CA LEU A 682 -12.86 -10.05 -13.92
C LEU A 682 -14.14 -10.87 -14.12
N ILE A 683 -15.22 -10.55 -13.41
CA ILE A 683 -16.51 -11.25 -13.56
C ILE A 683 -17.02 -11.14 -14.99
N THR A 684 -17.02 -9.94 -15.56
CA THR A 684 -17.55 -9.76 -16.92
C THR A 684 -16.69 -10.47 -17.96
N LEU A 685 -15.35 -10.38 -17.86
CA LEU A 685 -14.45 -11.10 -18.77
C LEU A 685 -14.63 -12.62 -18.69
N LEU A 686 -14.78 -13.18 -17.48
CA LEU A 686 -15.06 -14.61 -17.30
C LEU A 686 -16.42 -15.00 -17.88
N CYS A 687 -17.46 -14.20 -17.65
CA CYS A 687 -18.81 -14.43 -18.18
C CYS A 687 -18.80 -14.41 -19.72
N TYR A 688 -18.14 -13.42 -20.33
CA TYR A 688 -17.96 -13.36 -21.79
C TYR A 688 -17.15 -14.54 -22.34
N GLY A 689 -16.17 -15.03 -21.58
CA GLY A 689 -15.46 -16.27 -21.88
C GLY A 689 -16.31 -17.54 -21.76
N GLY A 690 -17.58 -17.45 -21.35
CA GLY A 690 -18.52 -18.57 -21.31
C GLY A 690 -18.70 -19.20 -19.92
N VAL A 691 -18.17 -18.60 -18.85
CA VAL A 691 -18.49 -19.01 -17.48
C VAL A 691 -19.96 -18.67 -17.20
N PRO A 692 -20.79 -19.64 -16.77
CA PRO A 692 -22.23 -19.43 -16.60
C PRO A 692 -22.54 -18.39 -15.51
N GLU A 693 -23.60 -17.60 -15.70
CA GLU A 693 -24.04 -16.62 -14.71
C GLU A 693 -24.40 -17.28 -13.38
N GLU A 694 -24.98 -18.48 -13.43
CA GLU A 694 -25.37 -19.29 -12.27
C GLU A 694 -24.18 -19.56 -11.35
N TYR A 695 -22.97 -19.74 -11.90
CA TYR A 695 -21.77 -19.93 -11.09
C TYR A 695 -21.47 -18.70 -10.22
N PHE A 696 -21.60 -17.49 -10.77
CA PHE A 696 -21.38 -16.27 -10.00
C PHE A 696 -22.50 -16.02 -8.99
N LEU A 697 -23.74 -16.41 -9.32
CA LEU A 697 -24.86 -16.35 -8.39
C LEU A 697 -24.71 -17.34 -7.23
N GLU A 698 -24.17 -18.54 -7.47
CA GLU A 698 -23.80 -19.50 -6.41
C GLU A 698 -22.74 -18.91 -5.48
N LEU A 699 -21.67 -18.32 -6.05
CA LEU A 699 -20.63 -17.65 -5.26
C LEU A 699 -21.18 -16.47 -4.46
N LEU A 700 -22.07 -15.68 -5.06
CA LEU A 700 -22.75 -14.56 -4.40
C LEU A 700 -23.58 -15.05 -3.21
N GLN A 701 -24.40 -16.07 -3.42
CA GLN A 701 -25.26 -16.63 -2.38
C GLN A 701 -24.42 -17.13 -1.21
N SER A 702 -23.35 -17.90 -1.49
CA SER A 702 -22.42 -18.37 -0.47
C SER A 702 -21.72 -17.22 0.27
N ALA A 703 -21.38 -16.14 -0.43
CA ALA A 703 -20.76 -14.96 0.19
C ALA A 703 -21.73 -14.18 1.10
N ILE A 704 -23.00 -14.06 0.71
CA ILE A 704 -24.05 -13.44 1.53
C ILE A 704 -24.33 -14.30 2.76
N GLU A 705 -24.58 -15.60 2.58
CA GLU A 705 -24.79 -16.55 3.68
C GLU A 705 -23.61 -16.55 4.65
N GLY A 706 -22.38 -16.60 4.13
CA GLY A 706 -21.18 -16.57 4.95
C GLY A 706 -20.96 -15.24 5.69
N ALA A 707 -21.57 -14.14 5.25
CA ALA A 707 -21.56 -12.88 5.99
C ALA A 707 -22.68 -12.85 7.05
N GLU A 708 -23.88 -13.36 6.72
CA GLU A 708 -25.03 -13.40 7.63
C GLU A 708 -24.83 -14.41 8.78
N ASN A 709 -24.22 -15.56 8.47
CA ASN A 709 -23.90 -16.60 9.44
C ASN A 709 -22.66 -16.29 10.28
N ALA A 710 -21.89 -15.25 9.95
CA ALA A 710 -20.68 -14.92 10.69
C ALA A 710 -20.91 -14.63 12.18
N CYS A 711 -22.15 -14.32 12.60
CA CYS A 711 -22.53 -14.12 13.99
C CYS A 711 -22.99 -15.41 14.71
N TYR A 712 -23.13 -16.54 14.00
CA TYR A 712 -23.75 -17.77 14.51
C TYR A 712 -22.95 -19.04 14.19
N ASP A 713 -22.07 -18.99 13.19
CA ASP A 713 -21.21 -20.09 12.77
C ASP A 713 -19.72 -19.77 12.99
N TYR A 714 -19.01 -20.71 13.62
CA TYR A 714 -17.61 -20.53 14.01
C TYR A 714 -16.64 -20.47 12.81
N GLU A 715 -16.93 -21.22 11.74
CA GLU A 715 -16.10 -21.25 10.54
C GLU A 715 -16.24 -19.94 9.77
N ASP A 716 -17.46 -19.45 9.60
CA ASP A 716 -17.79 -18.17 8.98
C ASP A 716 -17.25 -16.99 9.79
N ALA A 717 -17.42 -17.02 11.12
CA ALA A 717 -16.89 -16.02 12.04
C ALA A 717 -15.36 -15.91 11.95
N LEU A 718 -14.67 -17.05 11.92
CA LEU A 718 -13.21 -17.07 11.86
C LEU A 718 -12.70 -16.63 10.49
N ARG A 719 -13.39 -17.03 9.40
CA ARG A 719 -13.07 -16.60 8.04
C ARG A 719 -13.19 -15.08 7.87
N ILE A 720 -14.27 -14.47 8.38
CA ILE A 720 -14.44 -13.02 8.31
C ILE A 720 -13.44 -12.30 9.22
N ALA A 721 -13.21 -12.81 10.44
CA ALA A 721 -12.26 -12.23 11.39
C ALA A 721 -10.82 -12.23 10.86
N PHE A 722 -10.40 -13.27 10.13
CA PHE A 722 -9.09 -13.29 9.48
C PHE A 722 -9.02 -12.35 8.27
N SER A 723 -10.10 -12.21 7.51
CA SER A 723 -10.15 -11.30 6.36
C SER A 723 -9.96 -9.83 6.78
N TYR A 724 -10.41 -9.49 7.99
CA TYR A 724 -10.32 -8.15 8.57
C TYR A 724 -9.30 -8.01 9.71
N ALA A 725 -8.42 -8.99 9.90
CA ALA A 725 -7.44 -9.06 10.99
C ALA A 725 -6.52 -7.83 11.09
N ASP A 726 -6.13 -7.24 9.94
CA ASP A 726 -5.28 -6.06 9.87
C ASP A 726 -5.95 -4.80 10.44
N MET A 727 -7.28 -4.76 10.47
CA MET A 727 -8.03 -3.62 11.02
C MET A 727 -8.13 -3.66 12.55
N GLU A 728 -7.87 -4.81 13.20
CA GLU A 728 -8.38 -5.13 14.56
C GLU A 728 -7.37 -5.81 15.51
N ASP A 729 -6.05 -5.78 15.25
CA ASP A 729 -5.03 -6.57 15.99
C ASP A 729 -5.37 -8.08 16.08
N SER A 730 -6.18 -8.56 15.13
CA SER A 730 -6.73 -9.92 15.08
C SER A 730 -7.49 -10.36 16.35
N MET A 731 -8.01 -9.44 17.19
CA MET A 731 -8.59 -9.80 18.49
C MET A 731 -9.80 -10.74 18.36
N SER A 732 -10.74 -10.45 17.44
CA SER A 732 -11.91 -11.30 17.20
C SER A 732 -11.52 -12.73 16.81
N ALA A 733 -10.51 -12.89 15.94
CA ALA A 733 -9.99 -14.21 15.57
C ALA A 733 -9.38 -14.95 16.78
N ARG A 734 -8.71 -14.23 17.70
CA ARG A 734 -8.17 -14.83 18.93
C ARG A 734 -9.27 -15.24 19.90
N MET A 735 -10.30 -14.43 20.07
CA MET A 735 -11.46 -14.75 20.91
C MET A 735 -12.08 -16.07 20.44
N ILE A 736 -12.38 -16.16 19.14
CA ILE A 736 -12.92 -17.37 18.51
C ILE A 736 -12.00 -18.58 18.73
N LEU A 737 -10.71 -18.46 18.41
CA LEU A 737 -9.75 -19.56 18.56
C LEU A 737 -9.53 -20.00 20.02
N SER A 738 -9.79 -19.12 20.98
CA SER A 738 -9.68 -19.43 22.42
C SER A 738 -10.92 -20.13 22.96
N GLY A 739 -11.95 -20.35 22.13
CA GLY A 739 -13.21 -21.00 22.51
C GLY A 739 -14.27 -20.04 23.08
N ILE A 740 -14.07 -18.72 22.97
CA ILE A 740 -15.08 -17.74 23.40
C ILE A 740 -16.36 -17.95 22.57
N PRO A 741 -17.56 -17.95 23.20
CA PRO A 741 -18.84 -18.08 22.49
C PRO A 741 -19.07 -16.94 21.50
N LEU A 742 -19.70 -17.21 20.35
CA LEU A 742 -20.01 -16.17 19.36
C LEU A 742 -21.05 -15.15 19.87
N GLU A 743 -21.87 -15.57 20.85
CA GLU A 743 -22.86 -14.76 21.55
C GLU A 743 -22.24 -13.77 22.55
N GLU A 744 -20.91 -13.82 22.74
CA GLU A 744 -20.19 -12.84 23.52
C GLU A 744 -20.42 -11.44 22.91
N SER A 745 -20.98 -10.51 23.70
CA SER A 745 -21.53 -9.25 23.22
C SER A 745 -20.56 -8.41 22.39
N TYR A 746 -19.28 -8.33 22.77
CA TYR A 746 -18.30 -7.58 21.99
C TYR A 746 -17.95 -8.31 20.69
N LEU A 747 -17.72 -9.62 20.75
CA LEU A 747 -17.46 -10.45 19.59
C LEU A 747 -18.59 -10.33 18.56
N GLN A 748 -19.83 -10.48 19.00
CA GLN A 748 -21.01 -10.38 18.15
C GLN A 748 -21.10 -9.00 17.47
N HIS A 749 -20.87 -7.92 18.22
CA HIS A 749 -20.83 -6.56 17.65
C HIS A 749 -19.70 -6.38 16.62
N ARG A 750 -18.53 -7.01 16.82
CA ARG A 750 -17.43 -6.96 15.85
C ARG A 750 -17.74 -7.78 14.60
N LEU A 751 -18.31 -8.97 14.76
CA LEU A 751 -18.70 -9.83 13.66
C LEU A 751 -19.79 -9.20 12.80
N ASP A 752 -20.81 -8.60 13.40
CA ASP A 752 -21.86 -7.85 12.69
C ASP A 752 -21.26 -6.69 11.88
N PHE A 753 -20.39 -5.89 12.49
CA PHE A 753 -19.69 -4.83 11.78
C PHE A 753 -18.88 -5.35 10.59
N MET A 754 -18.12 -6.44 10.76
CA MET A 754 -17.34 -7.05 9.68
C MET A 754 -18.25 -7.58 8.57
N ALA A 755 -19.37 -8.21 8.91
CA ALA A 755 -20.38 -8.70 7.97
C ALA A 755 -20.94 -7.56 7.12
N GLN A 756 -21.23 -6.40 7.72
CA GLN A 756 -21.66 -5.21 6.97
C GLN A 756 -20.59 -4.70 6.00
N GLN A 757 -19.31 -4.74 6.38
CA GLN A 757 -18.21 -4.36 5.48
C GLN A 757 -18.07 -5.35 4.32
N GLU A 758 -18.23 -6.64 4.60
CA GLU A 758 -18.22 -7.70 3.59
C GLU A 758 -19.36 -7.47 2.58
N ARG A 759 -20.59 -7.22 3.07
CA ARG A 759 -21.75 -6.91 2.20
C ARG A 759 -21.53 -5.70 1.30
N LYS A 760 -20.91 -4.62 1.82
CA LYS A 760 -20.51 -3.47 0.99
C LYS A 760 -19.52 -3.86 -0.11
N GLY A 761 -18.57 -4.75 0.19
CA GLY A 761 -17.64 -5.30 -0.79
C GLY A 761 -18.35 -6.16 -1.86
N ILE A 762 -19.25 -7.04 -1.43
CA ILE A 762 -20.04 -7.93 -2.31
C ILE A 762 -20.87 -7.09 -3.30
N LYS A 763 -21.54 -6.03 -2.84
CA LYS A 763 -22.28 -5.07 -3.69
C LYS A 763 -21.39 -4.40 -4.75
N GLN A 764 -20.09 -4.28 -4.49
CA GLN A 764 -19.11 -3.76 -5.45
C GLN A 764 -18.56 -4.84 -6.40
N GLY A 765 -19.04 -6.08 -6.35
CA GLY A 765 -18.56 -7.22 -7.14
C GLY A 765 -17.29 -7.87 -6.57
N LYS A 766 -16.97 -7.63 -5.28
CA LYS A 766 -15.88 -8.29 -4.58
C LYS A 766 -16.39 -9.58 -3.94
N ILE A 767 -16.55 -10.61 -4.77
CA ILE A 767 -17.05 -11.90 -4.36
C ILE A 767 -15.84 -12.81 -4.11
N PRO A 768 -15.76 -13.46 -2.94
CA PRO A 768 -14.75 -14.48 -2.67
C PRO A 768 -14.82 -15.63 -3.66
N ILE A 769 -13.65 -16.09 -4.10
CA ILE A 769 -13.54 -17.25 -4.98
C ILE A 769 -12.42 -18.17 -4.54
N ASP A 770 -12.77 -19.42 -4.29
CA ASP A 770 -11.82 -20.42 -3.83
C ASP A 770 -10.88 -20.88 -4.95
N GLU A 771 -9.76 -21.46 -4.54
CA GLU A 771 -8.75 -22.02 -5.44
C GLU A 771 -8.15 -20.96 -6.40
N CYS A 772 -8.19 -19.70 -5.99
CA CYS A 772 -7.61 -18.55 -6.69
C CYS A 772 -6.63 -17.80 -5.78
N TYR A 773 -5.57 -17.22 -6.37
CA TYR A 773 -4.47 -16.60 -5.64
C TYR A 773 -4.00 -15.32 -6.32
N TYR A 774 -3.59 -14.34 -5.53
CA TYR A 774 -2.86 -13.17 -5.98
C TYR A 774 -1.36 -13.38 -5.79
N LEU A 775 -0.63 -13.65 -6.87
CA LEU A 775 0.80 -14.01 -6.85
C LEU A 775 1.65 -12.95 -7.54
N MET A 776 2.84 -12.68 -6.98
CA MET A 776 3.84 -11.82 -7.60
C MET A 776 4.52 -12.56 -8.76
N ASP A 777 4.82 -11.84 -9.83
CA ASP A 777 5.39 -12.36 -11.06
C ASP A 777 6.92 -12.29 -11.13
N THR A 778 7.50 -13.21 -11.92
CA THR A 778 8.88 -13.15 -12.41
C THR A 778 9.06 -14.09 -13.61
N THR A 779 10.27 -14.15 -14.16
CA THR A 779 10.62 -15.09 -15.24
C THR A 779 11.25 -16.37 -14.70
N ASP A 780 11.06 -17.47 -15.42
CA ASP A 780 11.71 -18.75 -15.14
C ASP A 780 13.23 -18.65 -15.33
N PRO A 781 14.03 -18.74 -14.25
CA PRO A 781 15.48 -18.61 -14.34
C PRO A 781 16.17 -19.87 -14.90
N THR A 782 15.42 -20.96 -15.13
CA THR A 782 15.91 -22.21 -15.73
C THR A 782 15.79 -22.22 -17.25
N GLY A 783 14.88 -21.41 -17.81
CA GLY A 783 14.57 -21.41 -19.23
C GLY A 783 13.96 -22.71 -19.76
N THR A 784 13.31 -23.49 -18.89
CA THR A 784 12.78 -24.81 -19.24
C THR A 784 11.30 -24.81 -19.60
N LEU A 785 10.55 -23.78 -19.17
CA LEU A 785 9.13 -23.65 -19.50
C LEU A 785 8.90 -23.34 -20.99
N ARG A 786 7.92 -24.04 -21.58
CA ARG A 786 7.42 -23.75 -22.94
C ARG A 786 6.54 -22.48 -22.96
N PRO A 787 6.26 -21.90 -24.13
CA PRO A 787 5.57 -20.60 -24.23
C PRO A 787 4.20 -20.52 -23.53
N ASN A 788 3.49 -21.64 -23.40
CA ASN A 788 2.19 -21.74 -22.74
C ASN A 788 2.25 -22.38 -21.34
N GLU A 789 3.46 -22.55 -20.78
CA GLU A 789 3.68 -23.13 -19.47
C GLU A 789 4.13 -22.09 -18.46
N VAL A 790 3.69 -22.23 -17.22
CA VAL A 790 4.10 -21.40 -16.07
C VAL A 790 4.55 -22.30 -14.93
N CYS A 791 5.32 -21.79 -13.99
CA CYS A 791 5.57 -22.48 -12.72
C CYS A 791 4.91 -21.69 -11.58
N VAL A 792 3.97 -22.32 -10.88
CA VAL A 792 3.21 -21.71 -9.79
C VAL A 792 3.67 -22.30 -8.46
N ILE A 793 4.16 -21.48 -7.54
CA ILE A 793 4.64 -21.92 -6.22
C ILE A 793 3.68 -21.43 -5.14
N LEU A 794 2.98 -22.35 -4.49
CA LEU A 794 2.03 -22.11 -3.40
C LEU A 794 2.59 -22.59 -2.05
N GLU A 795 1.75 -22.64 -1.01
CA GLU A 795 2.12 -23.12 0.33
C GLU A 795 2.75 -24.53 0.29
N ASN A 796 2.14 -25.45 -0.45
CA ASN A 796 2.57 -26.84 -0.56
C ASN A 796 3.70 -27.07 -1.58
N GLY A 797 4.30 -26.00 -2.12
CA GLY A 797 5.31 -26.05 -3.17
C GLY A 797 4.74 -25.82 -4.57
N GLN A 798 5.41 -26.38 -5.58
CA GLN A 798 5.04 -26.21 -6.98
C GLN A 798 3.71 -26.94 -7.30
N PHE A 799 2.81 -26.25 -8.00
CA PHE A 799 1.56 -26.80 -8.52
C PHE A 799 1.75 -27.32 -9.96
N SER A 800 0.97 -28.33 -10.35
CA SER A 800 0.93 -28.84 -11.73
C SER A 800 -0.50 -29.11 -12.16
N GLY A 801 -0.87 -28.60 -13.33
CA GLY A 801 -2.24 -28.61 -13.84
C GLY A 801 -2.54 -27.35 -14.63
N ASP A 802 -3.71 -27.28 -15.25
CA ASP A 802 -4.12 -26.07 -15.97
C ASP A 802 -4.51 -24.96 -14.98
N VAL A 803 -4.25 -23.71 -15.35
CA VAL A 803 -4.56 -22.52 -14.56
C VAL A 803 -5.05 -21.39 -15.45
N LEU A 804 -5.96 -20.57 -14.93
CA LEU A 804 -6.26 -19.26 -15.49
C LEU A 804 -5.31 -18.22 -14.91
N VAL A 805 -4.80 -17.32 -15.75
CA VAL A 805 -3.93 -16.23 -15.32
C VAL A 805 -4.46 -14.91 -15.88
N TYR A 806 -4.55 -13.90 -15.02
CA TYR A 806 -5.05 -12.57 -15.34
C TYR A 806 -4.27 -11.52 -14.55
N LYS A 807 -4.02 -10.37 -15.17
CA LYS A 807 -3.44 -9.19 -14.52
C LYS A 807 -4.46 -8.09 -14.39
N HIS A 808 -4.61 -7.53 -13.17
CA HIS A 808 -5.43 -6.35 -12.99
C HIS A 808 -4.61 -5.05 -13.22
N PRO A 809 -5.17 -4.03 -13.90
CA PRO A 809 -6.40 -4.02 -14.68
C PRO A 809 -6.19 -4.54 -16.12
N GLY A 810 -6.97 -5.55 -16.52
CA GLY A 810 -7.11 -5.98 -17.91
C GLY A 810 -8.55 -5.79 -18.38
N LEU A 811 -8.72 -5.37 -19.63
CA LEU A 811 -10.01 -5.06 -20.28
C LEU A 811 -10.21 -5.80 -21.60
N HIS A 812 -9.17 -6.37 -22.19
CA HIS A 812 -9.29 -7.13 -23.42
C HIS A 812 -9.89 -8.51 -23.15
N PHE A 813 -10.71 -9.01 -24.08
CA PHE A 813 -11.31 -10.36 -23.98
C PHE A 813 -10.25 -11.47 -23.89
N GLY A 814 -9.07 -11.22 -24.45
CA GLY A 814 -7.91 -12.11 -24.40
C GLY A 814 -6.95 -11.88 -23.23
N ASP A 815 -7.24 -11.01 -22.26
CA ASP A 815 -6.33 -10.78 -21.12
C ASP A 815 -6.37 -11.89 -20.06
N ILE A 816 -7.35 -12.80 -20.13
CA ILE A 816 -7.37 -14.01 -19.29
C ILE A 816 -6.81 -15.16 -20.12
N HIS A 817 -5.68 -15.71 -19.67
CA HIS A 817 -4.98 -16.78 -20.36
C HIS A 817 -5.25 -18.12 -19.67
N VAL A 818 -5.43 -19.19 -20.47
CA VAL A 818 -5.37 -20.57 -19.99
C VAL A 818 -3.95 -21.08 -20.21
N LEU A 819 -3.24 -21.38 -19.13
CA LEU A 819 -1.84 -21.80 -19.14
C LEU A 819 -1.67 -23.11 -18.37
N LYS A 820 -0.57 -23.82 -18.64
CA LYS A 820 -0.26 -25.08 -17.96
C LYS A 820 0.79 -24.86 -16.87
N ALA A 821 0.40 -24.93 -15.61
CA ALA A 821 1.33 -24.99 -14.49
C ALA A 821 2.14 -26.28 -14.57
N THR A 822 3.46 -26.15 -14.63
CA THR A 822 4.41 -27.25 -14.86
C THR A 822 5.46 -27.26 -13.77
N TYR A 823 5.74 -28.45 -13.25
CA TYR A 823 6.80 -28.66 -12.27
C TYR A 823 8.18 -28.52 -12.92
N ILE A 824 8.98 -27.60 -12.41
CA ILE A 824 10.39 -27.44 -12.79
C ILE A 824 11.25 -28.23 -11.81
N ARG A 825 11.90 -29.27 -12.33
CA ARG A 825 12.85 -30.08 -11.57
C ARG A 825 14.03 -29.22 -11.13
N ASP A 826 14.52 -29.46 -9.91
CA ASP A 826 15.68 -28.80 -9.32
C ASP A 826 15.51 -27.29 -9.02
N LEU A 827 14.39 -26.64 -9.38
CA LEU A 827 14.13 -25.23 -9.03
C LEU A 827 14.23 -24.97 -7.51
N GLU A 828 13.56 -25.80 -6.70
CA GLU A 828 13.61 -25.70 -5.23
C GLU A 828 15.01 -26.02 -4.67
N LYS A 829 15.72 -26.97 -5.28
CA LYS A 829 17.04 -27.39 -4.80
C LYS A 829 18.11 -26.36 -5.14
N GLU A 830 18.17 -25.96 -6.39
CA GLU A 830 19.27 -25.18 -6.97
C GLU A 830 19.02 -23.68 -6.96
N TYR A 831 17.77 -23.20 -7.00
CA TYR A 831 17.49 -21.77 -7.14
C TYR A 831 16.85 -21.19 -5.88
N VAL A 832 15.57 -21.50 -5.66
CA VAL A 832 14.70 -20.68 -4.81
C VAL A 832 14.51 -21.22 -3.39
N GLY A 833 14.73 -22.51 -3.18
CA GLY A 833 14.49 -23.12 -1.88
C GLY A 833 13.04 -23.26 -1.48
N TYR A 834 12.85 -23.22 -0.16
CA TYR A 834 11.53 -23.35 0.45
C TYR A 834 10.72 -22.04 0.40
N ALA A 835 11.22 -21.00 -0.26
CA ALA A 835 10.50 -19.75 -0.45
C ALA A 835 9.28 -20.00 -1.37
N LYS A 836 8.14 -19.37 -1.08
CA LYS A 836 6.83 -19.67 -1.67
C LYS A 836 6.16 -18.40 -2.21
N TYR A 837 5.03 -18.59 -2.91
CA TYR A 837 4.08 -17.57 -3.37
C TYR A 837 4.60 -16.70 -4.52
N ALA A 838 4.82 -17.32 -5.68
CA ALA A 838 5.09 -16.62 -6.93
C ALA A 838 4.58 -17.40 -8.14
N ILE A 839 4.46 -16.71 -9.26
CA ILE A 839 4.29 -17.29 -10.59
C ILE A 839 5.52 -16.95 -11.45
N LEU A 840 6.10 -17.97 -12.07
CA LEU A 840 7.25 -17.87 -12.97
C LEU A 840 6.76 -18.08 -14.40
N PHE A 841 7.05 -17.09 -15.25
CA PHE A 841 6.67 -17.08 -16.66
C PHE A 841 7.81 -17.58 -17.57
N PRO A 842 7.49 -18.19 -18.72
CA PRO A 842 8.49 -18.70 -19.63
C PRO A 842 9.28 -17.56 -20.28
N ILE A 843 10.53 -17.84 -20.63
CA ILE A 843 11.38 -16.96 -21.44
C ILE A 843 11.46 -17.45 -22.90
N SER A 844 10.40 -18.10 -23.36
CA SER A 844 10.30 -18.70 -24.69
C SER A 844 9.03 -18.23 -25.40
N GLY A 845 9.09 -18.13 -26.73
CA GLY A 845 7.98 -17.66 -27.56
C GLY A 845 8.23 -16.28 -28.20
N PRO A 846 7.31 -15.86 -29.10
CA PRO A 846 7.45 -14.64 -29.90
C PRO A 846 7.10 -13.35 -29.15
N ARG A 847 6.38 -13.46 -28.03
CA ARG A 847 6.02 -12.37 -27.11
C ARG A 847 6.10 -12.92 -25.69
N SER A 848 6.31 -12.04 -24.72
CA SER A 848 6.18 -12.40 -23.31
C SER A 848 4.71 -12.49 -22.93
N LEU A 849 4.36 -13.40 -22.02
CA LEU A 849 2.98 -13.52 -21.52
C LEU A 849 2.50 -12.24 -20.80
N ALA A 850 3.42 -11.45 -20.22
CA ALA A 850 3.10 -10.14 -19.67
C ALA A 850 2.69 -9.12 -20.76
N ASP A 851 3.40 -9.05 -21.90
CA ASP A 851 3.00 -8.13 -23.00
C ASP A 851 1.66 -8.56 -23.62
N GLU A 852 1.33 -9.86 -23.58
CA GLU A 852 0.04 -10.38 -24.03
C GLU A 852 -1.13 -10.02 -23.10
N MET A 853 -0.89 -9.93 -21.78
CA MET A 853 -1.88 -9.57 -20.77
C MET A 853 -1.75 -8.10 -20.35
N ALA A 854 -2.66 -7.25 -20.82
CA ALA A 854 -2.76 -5.84 -20.42
C ALA A 854 -1.48 -4.99 -20.65
N ASN A 855 -0.69 -5.31 -21.69
CA ASN A 855 0.55 -4.59 -22.06
C ASN A 855 1.54 -4.46 -20.87
N SER A 856 1.70 -5.54 -20.10
CA SER A 856 2.49 -5.56 -18.86
C SER A 856 4.00 -5.75 -19.09
N ASP A 857 4.79 -5.34 -18.10
CA ASP A 857 6.16 -5.81 -17.87
C ASP A 857 6.21 -6.75 -16.62
N PHE A 858 7.39 -7.21 -16.22
CA PHE A 858 7.60 -8.04 -15.02
C PHE A 858 8.28 -7.21 -13.91
N ASP A 859 7.65 -6.13 -13.47
CA ASP A 859 8.20 -5.24 -12.44
C ASP A 859 7.77 -5.56 -11.00
N GLY A 860 7.10 -6.70 -10.78
CA GLY A 860 6.59 -7.17 -9.49
C GLY A 860 5.09 -6.92 -9.32
N ASP A 861 4.37 -7.02 -10.44
CA ASP A 861 2.92 -6.88 -10.48
C ASP A 861 2.26 -8.15 -9.93
N ILE A 862 1.02 -8.00 -9.49
CA ILE A 862 0.25 -9.07 -8.87
C ILE A 862 -0.71 -9.66 -9.89
N TYR A 863 -0.64 -10.97 -10.08
CA TYR A 863 -1.48 -11.73 -11.01
C TYR A 863 -2.51 -12.53 -10.23
N TRP A 864 -3.74 -12.51 -10.72
CA TRP A 864 -4.77 -13.46 -10.32
C TRP A 864 -4.51 -14.79 -11.04
N VAL A 865 -4.32 -15.85 -10.26
CA VAL A 865 -4.07 -17.21 -10.75
C VAL A 865 -5.13 -18.13 -10.18
N SER A 866 -5.90 -18.80 -11.04
CA SER A 866 -6.97 -19.71 -10.63
C SER A 866 -6.69 -21.14 -11.08
N LYS A 867 -6.83 -22.09 -10.15
CA LYS A 867 -6.92 -23.53 -10.44
C LYS A 867 -8.34 -24.05 -10.23
N ASN A 868 -9.33 -23.15 -10.18
CA ASN A 868 -10.72 -23.51 -9.92
C ASN A 868 -11.28 -24.36 -11.08
N PRO A 869 -11.77 -25.58 -10.81
CA PRO A 869 -12.17 -26.51 -11.86
C PRO A 869 -13.38 -26.03 -12.67
N LYS A 870 -14.37 -25.38 -12.02
CA LYS A 870 -15.55 -24.84 -12.73
C LYS A 870 -15.15 -23.72 -13.69
N LEU A 871 -14.23 -22.86 -13.29
CA LEU A 871 -13.71 -21.82 -14.17
C LEU A 871 -12.93 -22.39 -15.36
N LEU A 872 -12.04 -23.35 -15.10
CA LEU A 872 -11.24 -24.01 -16.15
C LEU A 872 -12.10 -24.80 -17.14
N GLU A 873 -13.19 -25.39 -16.67
CA GLU A 873 -14.12 -26.15 -17.49
C GLU A 873 -14.89 -25.27 -18.49
N HIS A 874 -15.34 -24.10 -18.05
CA HIS A 874 -16.26 -23.26 -18.83
C HIS A 874 -15.56 -22.17 -19.62
N PHE A 875 -14.45 -21.62 -19.11
CA PHE A 875 -13.79 -20.47 -19.71
C PHE A 875 -13.12 -20.82 -21.04
N LYS A 876 -13.48 -20.08 -22.09
CA LYS A 876 -12.92 -20.17 -23.44
C LYS A 876 -12.03 -18.95 -23.68
N PRO A 877 -10.71 -19.14 -23.85
CA PRO A 877 -9.79 -18.03 -24.10
C PRO A 877 -10.09 -17.37 -25.45
N SER A 878 -9.95 -16.05 -25.49
CA SER A 878 -9.92 -15.26 -26.73
C SER A 878 -8.49 -15.04 -27.19
N GLU A 879 -8.32 -14.56 -28.43
CA GLU A 879 -7.00 -14.18 -28.94
C GLU A 879 -6.37 -13.08 -28.07
N PRO A 880 -5.08 -13.17 -27.73
CA PRO A 880 -4.39 -12.18 -26.92
C PRO A 880 -4.44 -10.78 -27.52
N TRP A 881 -4.36 -9.76 -26.67
CA TRP A 881 -4.41 -8.38 -27.13
C TRP A 881 -3.23 -8.06 -28.06
N VAL A 882 -3.56 -7.36 -29.15
CA VAL A 882 -2.59 -6.77 -30.09
C VAL A 882 -2.99 -5.34 -30.33
N GLN A 883 -2.08 -4.42 -30.06
CA GLN A 883 -2.31 -2.99 -30.26
C GLN A 883 -2.66 -2.67 -31.72
N ALA A 884 -3.87 -2.17 -31.97
CA ALA A 884 -4.31 -1.72 -33.30
C ALA A 884 -4.11 -0.21 -33.48
N ILE A 885 -4.41 0.59 -32.46
CA ILE A 885 -4.22 2.04 -32.46
C ILE A 885 -2.80 2.38 -32.04
N LYS A 886 -2.02 2.89 -32.99
CA LYS A 886 -0.67 3.41 -32.71
C LYS A 886 -0.73 4.82 -32.12
N PRO A 887 0.10 5.14 -31.11
CA PRO A 887 0.15 6.48 -30.57
C PRO A 887 0.71 7.44 -31.64
N LYS A 888 0.11 8.63 -31.75
CA LYS A 888 0.70 9.71 -32.55
C LYS A 888 1.99 10.17 -31.87
N LYS A 889 3.15 9.74 -32.40
CA LYS A 889 4.46 10.16 -31.91
C LYS A 889 4.58 11.68 -32.01
N THR A 890 4.58 12.35 -30.86
CA THR A 890 4.82 13.79 -30.79
C THR A 890 6.32 14.01 -30.67
N LYS A 891 6.90 15.01 -31.35
CA LYS A 891 8.32 15.36 -31.17
C LYS A 891 8.55 15.71 -29.70
N GLN A 892 9.34 14.89 -29.01
CA GLN A 892 9.67 15.11 -27.60
C GLN A 892 11.00 15.81 -27.48
N LYS A 893 11.08 16.77 -26.56
CA LYS A 893 12.33 17.45 -26.23
C LYS A 893 13.12 16.59 -25.26
N LYS A 894 14.44 16.54 -25.44
CA LYS A 894 15.34 15.96 -24.44
C LYS A 894 15.59 17.02 -23.36
N PRO A 895 15.80 16.61 -22.10
CA PRO A 895 16.18 17.53 -21.03
C PRO A 895 17.46 18.33 -21.37
N GLN A 896 18.43 17.67 -22.02
CA GLN A 896 19.71 18.23 -22.44
C GLN A 896 19.59 19.34 -23.50
N ASP A 897 18.46 19.42 -24.22
CA ASP A 897 18.21 20.48 -25.20
C ASP A 897 17.84 21.82 -24.54
N CYS A 898 17.73 21.85 -23.21
CA CYS A 898 17.34 23.01 -22.41
C CYS A 898 18.47 23.38 -21.44
N ASN A 899 18.68 24.70 -21.23
CA ASN A 899 19.43 25.16 -20.07
C ASN A 899 18.63 24.91 -18.78
N GLU A 900 19.31 24.99 -17.62
CA GLU A 900 18.71 24.65 -16.32
C GLU A 900 17.44 25.46 -16.02
N SER A 901 17.46 26.79 -16.17
CA SER A 901 16.29 27.64 -15.90
C SER A 901 15.08 27.29 -16.79
N LYS A 902 15.31 27.08 -18.09
CA LYS A 902 14.26 26.67 -19.03
C LYS A 902 13.73 25.28 -18.70
N LEU A 903 14.61 24.36 -18.30
CA LEU A 903 14.23 23.02 -17.88
C LEU A 903 13.32 23.06 -16.65
N GLU A 904 13.69 23.79 -15.60
CA GLU A 904 12.87 23.95 -14.39
C GLU A 904 11.47 24.49 -14.71
N ARG A 905 11.41 25.54 -15.54
CA ARG A 905 10.13 26.15 -15.95
C ARG A 905 9.26 25.16 -16.74
N LEU A 906 9.86 24.36 -17.63
CA LEU A 906 9.13 23.33 -18.39
C LEU A 906 8.61 22.20 -17.50
N LEU A 907 9.45 21.71 -16.57
CA LEU A 907 9.08 20.66 -15.63
C LEU A 907 7.92 21.08 -14.73
N PHE A 908 7.97 22.31 -14.20
CA PHE A 908 6.90 22.85 -13.38
C PHE A 908 5.62 23.12 -14.21
N HIS A 909 5.76 23.51 -15.48
CA HIS A 909 4.60 23.64 -16.36
C HIS A 909 3.88 22.30 -16.60
N GLU A 910 4.62 21.19 -16.74
CA GLU A 910 4.02 19.85 -16.86
C GLU A 910 3.31 19.41 -15.57
N PHE A 911 3.86 19.78 -14.39
CA PHE A 911 3.15 19.64 -13.12
C PHE A 911 1.80 20.38 -13.15
N LEU A 912 1.79 21.66 -13.55
CA LEU A 912 0.56 22.46 -13.60
C LEU A 912 -0.47 21.84 -14.55
N LYS A 913 -0.06 21.33 -15.72
CA LYS A 913 -0.96 20.62 -16.64
C LYS A 913 -1.56 19.40 -15.97
N THR A 914 -0.74 18.56 -15.34
CA THR A 914 -1.19 17.35 -14.65
C THR A 914 -2.19 17.67 -13.53
N ARG A 915 -1.97 18.76 -12.80
CA ARG A 915 -2.81 19.18 -11.68
C ARG A 915 -4.11 19.87 -12.08
N PHE A 916 -4.09 20.74 -13.09
CA PHE A 916 -5.19 21.65 -13.43
C PHE A 916 -5.89 21.31 -14.74
N THR A 917 -5.24 20.51 -15.58
CA THR A 917 -5.80 20.01 -16.84
C THR A 917 -5.60 18.48 -16.92
N PRO A 918 -6.04 17.71 -15.90
CA PRO A 918 -5.84 16.27 -15.88
C PRO A 918 -6.55 15.60 -17.06
N SER A 919 -5.94 14.53 -17.58
CA SER A 919 -6.62 13.68 -18.54
C SER A 919 -7.55 12.71 -17.81
N PHE A 920 -8.82 12.67 -18.23
CA PHE A 920 -9.79 11.69 -17.74
C PHE A 920 -9.89 10.46 -18.63
N ALA A 921 -9.06 10.36 -19.68
CA ALA A 921 -9.17 9.33 -20.72
C ALA A 921 -9.13 7.90 -20.15
N LEU A 922 -8.26 7.62 -19.19
CA LEU A 922 -8.17 6.30 -18.55
C LEU A 922 -9.49 5.91 -17.85
N GLY A 923 -10.08 6.84 -17.10
CA GLY A 923 -11.33 6.63 -16.39
C GLY A 923 -12.52 6.52 -17.33
N THR A 924 -12.66 7.46 -18.27
CA THR A 924 -13.72 7.45 -19.27
C THR A 924 -13.69 6.19 -20.14
N ALA A 925 -12.49 5.72 -20.53
CA ALA A 925 -12.34 4.49 -21.30
C ALA A 925 -12.79 3.26 -20.52
N ALA A 926 -12.34 3.10 -19.27
CA ALA A 926 -12.73 1.98 -18.42
C ALA A 926 -14.25 1.98 -18.13
N ASP A 927 -14.84 3.15 -17.88
CA ASP A 927 -16.27 3.28 -17.56
C ASP A 927 -17.14 2.97 -18.77
N SER A 928 -16.77 3.52 -19.93
CA SER A 928 -17.48 3.26 -21.19
C SER A 928 -17.33 1.78 -21.57
N TRP A 929 -16.14 1.20 -21.40
CA TRP A 929 -15.91 -0.21 -21.64
C TRP A 929 -16.78 -1.09 -20.74
N LEU A 930 -16.84 -0.79 -19.43
CA LEU A 930 -17.63 -1.59 -18.49
C LEU A 930 -19.13 -1.51 -18.79
N ALA A 931 -19.63 -0.32 -19.15
CA ALA A 931 -21.02 -0.14 -19.54
C ALA A 931 -21.36 -0.81 -20.88
N TYR A 932 -20.43 -0.86 -21.84
CA TYR A 932 -20.62 -1.62 -23.08
C TYR A 932 -20.57 -3.13 -22.85
N MET A 933 -19.63 -3.60 -22.04
CA MET A 933 -19.52 -5.01 -21.64
C MET A 933 -20.80 -5.47 -20.95
N ASP A 934 -21.33 -4.64 -20.06
CA ASP A 934 -22.59 -4.90 -19.39
C ASP A 934 -23.74 -5.12 -20.40
N ARG A 935 -23.89 -4.22 -21.37
CA ARG A 935 -24.90 -4.38 -22.44
C ARG A 935 -24.65 -5.65 -23.26
N LEU A 936 -23.39 -5.94 -23.60
CA LEU A 936 -23.01 -7.11 -24.40
C LEU A 936 -23.42 -8.42 -23.73
N LEU A 937 -23.40 -8.46 -22.40
CA LEU A 937 -23.82 -9.61 -21.59
C LEU A 937 -25.36 -9.69 -21.38
N THR A 938 -26.16 -8.78 -21.94
CA THR A 938 -27.62 -8.88 -21.90
C THR A 938 -28.18 -9.55 -23.15
N ASP A 939 -29.19 -10.42 -23.00
CA ASP A 939 -29.79 -11.21 -24.10
C ASP A 939 -30.50 -10.39 -25.19
N SER A 940 -30.76 -9.11 -24.93
CA SER A 940 -31.64 -8.26 -25.75
C SER A 940 -31.04 -7.70 -27.05
N LEU A 941 -29.75 -7.93 -27.32
CA LEU A 941 -29.06 -7.30 -28.46
C LEU A 941 -29.11 -8.13 -29.73
N ASP A 942 -29.38 -7.49 -30.87
CA ASP A 942 -29.18 -8.10 -32.18
C ASP A 942 -27.68 -8.23 -32.53
N GLU A 943 -27.37 -9.11 -33.49
CA GLU A 943 -25.99 -9.42 -33.88
C GLU A 943 -25.24 -8.22 -34.49
N ILE A 944 -25.95 -7.26 -35.09
CA ILE A 944 -25.32 -6.06 -35.66
C ILE A 944 -24.89 -5.12 -34.52
N GLU A 945 -25.76 -4.92 -33.53
CA GLU A 945 -25.45 -4.10 -32.36
C GLU A 945 -24.33 -4.72 -31.52
N LYS A 946 -24.34 -6.04 -31.29
CA LYS A 946 -23.25 -6.76 -30.60
C LYS A 946 -21.90 -6.50 -31.27
N LYS A 947 -21.81 -6.72 -32.58
CA LYS A 947 -20.58 -6.51 -33.33
C LYS A 947 -20.11 -5.05 -33.25
N LEU A 948 -21.03 -4.09 -33.34
CA LEU A 948 -20.69 -2.67 -33.21
C LEU A 948 -20.16 -2.35 -31.81
N ILE A 949 -20.76 -2.93 -30.75
CA ILE A 949 -20.30 -2.78 -29.37
C ILE A 949 -18.88 -3.36 -29.22
N GLU A 950 -18.63 -4.57 -29.71
CA GLU A 950 -17.30 -5.19 -29.66
C GLU A 950 -16.24 -4.33 -30.37
N GLU A 951 -16.54 -3.80 -31.55
CA GLU A 951 -15.63 -2.89 -32.28
C GLU A 951 -15.30 -1.62 -31.48
N LYS A 952 -16.28 -1.06 -30.76
CA LYS A 952 -16.03 0.08 -29.88
C LYS A 952 -15.20 -0.31 -28.66
N MET A 953 -15.48 -1.46 -28.07
CA MET A 953 -14.76 -1.97 -26.92
C MET A 953 -13.29 -2.22 -27.23
N LEU A 954 -12.96 -2.83 -28.36
CA LEU A 954 -11.58 -3.03 -28.80
C LEU A 954 -10.82 -1.70 -28.95
N LYS A 955 -11.46 -0.67 -29.52
CA LYS A 955 -10.87 0.68 -29.59
C LYS A 955 -10.69 1.30 -28.20
N LEU A 956 -11.64 1.09 -27.29
CA LEU A 956 -11.54 1.57 -25.90
C LEU A 956 -10.40 0.90 -25.14
N VAL A 957 -10.18 -0.40 -25.33
CA VAL A 957 -9.05 -1.15 -24.74
C VAL A 957 -7.72 -0.54 -25.19
N ASP A 958 -7.54 -0.33 -26.50
CA ASP A 958 -6.32 0.29 -27.03
C ASP A 958 -6.09 1.69 -26.43
N LEU A 959 -7.14 2.52 -26.38
CA LEU A 959 -7.07 3.86 -25.79
C LEU A 959 -6.81 3.81 -24.28
N TYR A 960 -7.33 2.80 -23.58
CA TYR A 960 -7.11 2.59 -22.15
C TYR A 960 -5.64 2.27 -21.86
N TYR A 961 -5.04 1.32 -22.58
CA TYR A 961 -3.62 0.99 -22.40
C TYR A 961 -2.69 2.13 -22.82
N LEU A 962 -3.04 2.86 -23.89
CA LEU A 962 -2.33 4.09 -24.24
C LEU A 962 -2.43 5.16 -23.14
N ALA A 963 -3.61 5.30 -22.50
CA ALA A 963 -3.83 6.26 -21.43
C ALA A 963 -3.09 5.87 -20.14
N LEU A 964 -2.93 4.57 -19.88
CA LEU A 964 -2.20 4.04 -18.73
C LEU A 964 -0.71 4.41 -18.79
N ASP A 965 -0.11 4.37 -19.98
CA ASP A 965 1.28 4.74 -20.22
C ASP A 965 1.47 6.21 -20.65
N ALA A 966 0.40 6.98 -20.84
CA ALA A 966 0.46 8.40 -21.21
C ALA A 966 1.37 9.23 -20.28
N PRO A 967 1.35 9.07 -18.93
CA PRO A 967 2.24 9.84 -18.05
C PRO A 967 3.73 9.53 -18.29
N LYS A 968 4.06 8.29 -18.67
CA LYS A 968 5.46 7.85 -18.93
C LYS A 968 5.91 8.21 -20.34
N THR A 969 4.97 8.30 -21.27
CA THR A 969 5.25 8.55 -22.69
C THR A 969 5.06 10.00 -23.08
N GLY A 970 4.36 10.83 -22.29
CA GLY A 970 4.02 12.21 -22.66
C GLY A 970 2.97 12.30 -23.78
N ASN A 971 2.37 11.18 -24.18
CA ASN A 971 1.33 11.15 -25.20
C ASN A 971 0.03 11.71 -24.63
N LYS A 972 -0.70 12.49 -25.42
CA LYS A 972 -2.07 12.88 -25.08
C LYS A 972 -3.04 11.87 -25.66
N VAL A 973 -3.89 11.32 -24.82
CA VAL A 973 -4.96 10.40 -25.20
C VAL A 973 -6.29 11.09 -24.94
N ASN A 974 -7.13 11.13 -25.96
CA ASN A 974 -8.50 11.62 -25.88
C ASN A 974 -9.43 10.49 -26.31
N ILE A 975 -10.54 10.32 -25.60
CA ILE A 975 -11.57 9.34 -25.97
C ILE A 975 -12.56 10.03 -26.92
N PRO A 976 -12.70 9.55 -28.17
CA PRO A 976 -13.71 10.04 -29.09
C PRO A 976 -15.13 9.94 -28.50
N SER A 977 -15.98 10.92 -28.77
CA SER A 977 -17.33 10.98 -28.20
C SER A 977 -18.26 9.84 -28.66
N ASP A 978 -18.01 9.27 -29.83
CA ASP A 978 -18.72 8.10 -30.36
C ASP A 978 -18.40 6.80 -29.60
N LEU A 979 -17.26 6.75 -28.90
CA LEU A 979 -16.88 5.66 -28.00
C LEU A 979 -17.38 5.86 -26.57
N MET A 980 -17.94 7.03 -26.23
CA MET A 980 -18.49 7.27 -24.90
C MET A 980 -19.93 6.75 -24.79
N VAL A 981 -20.26 6.13 -23.66
CA VAL A 981 -21.64 5.73 -23.37
C VAL A 981 -22.49 6.91 -22.90
N LYS A 982 -23.78 6.90 -23.25
CA LYS A 982 -24.75 7.94 -22.87
C LYS A 982 -25.47 7.64 -21.55
N GLN A 983 -25.62 6.36 -21.22
CA GLN A 983 -26.24 5.87 -20.00
C GLN A 983 -25.33 4.81 -19.38
N TYR A 984 -25.35 4.71 -18.05
CA TYR A 984 -24.55 3.75 -17.29
C TYR A 984 -25.46 2.73 -16.60
N PRO A 985 -25.02 1.51 -16.34
CA PRO A 985 -25.81 0.58 -15.55
C PRO A 985 -25.94 1.07 -14.09
N HIS A 986 -27.07 0.78 -13.44
CA HIS A 986 -27.43 1.29 -12.11
C HIS A 986 -26.42 0.92 -11.03
N PHE A 987 -25.76 -0.24 -11.12
CA PHE A 987 -24.72 -0.65 -10.15
C PHE A 987 -23.49 0.27 -10.12
N MET A 988 -23.35 1.17 -11.11
CA MET A 988 -22.33 2.22 -11.14
C MET A 988 -22.75 3.51 -10.41
N GLY A 989 -23.98 3.59 -9.90
CA GLY A 989 -24.45 4.70 -9.05
C GLY A 989 -24.53 6.05 -9.76
N ARG A 990 -24.76 6.09 -11.07
CA ARG A 990 -24.84 7.34 -11.85
C ARG A 990 -26.29 7.81 -12.03
N SER A 991 -26.49 9.13 -12.10
CA SER A 991 -27.81 9.75 -12.28
C SER A 991 -28.51 9.35 -13.59
N PHE A 992 -27.80 9.37 -14.71
CA PHE A 992 -28.29 8.87 -15.99
C PHE A 992 -27.97 7.39 -16.14
N SER A 993 -28.80 6.55 -15.52
CA SER A 993 -28.61 5.10 -15.52
C SER A 993 -29.79 4.30 -16.11
N TYR A 994 -29.49 3.09 -16.56
CA TYR A 994 -30.45 2.04 -16.86
C TYR A 994 -30.31 0.90 -15.85
N HIS A 995 -31.39 0.15 -15.62
CA HIS A 995 -31.34 -1.03 -14.78
C HIS A 995 -30.78 -2.21 -15.58
N SER A 996 -29.61 -2.72 -15.18
CA SER A 996 -28.92 -3.81 -15.87
C SER A 996 -29.49 -5.16 -15.46
N SER A 997 -29.77 -6.03 -16.44
CA SER A 997 -30.14 -7.43 -16.23
C SER A 997 -28.96 -8.40 -16.34
N SER A 998 -27.75 -7.90 -16.59
CA SER A 998 -26.54 -8.74 -16.66
C SER A 998 -26.23 -9.34 -15.28
N ILE A 999 -25.30 -10.29 -15.22
CA ILE A 999 -24.75 -10.79 -13.95
C ILE A 999 -24.29 -9.67 -12.99
N LEU A 1000 -23.75 -8.55 -13.47
CA LEU A 1000 -23.33 -7.45 -12.57
C LEU A 1000 -24.52 -6.71 -11.96
N GLY A 1001 -25.59 -6.50 -12.75
CA GLY A 1001 -26.85 -5.95 -12.26
C GLY A 1001 -27.48 -6.87 -11.20
N GLN A 1002 -27.60 -8.16 -11.54
CA GLN A 1002 -28.13 -9.18 -10.62
C GLN A 1002 -27.35 -9.28 -9.32
N ILE A 1003 -26.00 -9.24 -9.37
CA ILE A 1003 -25.15 -9.22 -8.17
C ILE A 1003 -25.45 -8.00 -7.31
N TYR A 1004 -25.56 -6.82 -7.93
CA TYR A 1004 -25.82 -5.58 -7.21
C TYR A 1004 -27.19 -5.60 -6.52
N ASP A 1005 -28.22 -6.02 -7.25
CA ASP A 1005 -29.60 -6.05 -6.75
C ASP A 1005 -29.76 -7.05 -5.60
N LYS A 1006 -29.24 -8.27 -5.77
CA LYS A 1006 -29.27 -9.29 -4.70
C LYS A 1006 -28.44 -8.87 -3.47
N ALA A 1007 -27.32 -8.18 -3.66
CA ALA A 1007 -26.53 -7.67 -2.54
C ALA A 1007 -27.19 -6.48 -1.84
N GLU A 1008 -28.03 -5.70 -2.54
CA GLU A 1008 -28.79 -4.57 -2.02
C GLU A 1008 -30.12 -4.97 -1.36
N ASP A 1009 -30.69 -6.13 -1.70
CA ASP A 1009 -32.03 -6.55 -1.25
C ASP A 1009 -32.26 -6.25 0.24
N VAL A 1010 -33.11 -5.25 0.46
CA VAL A 1010 -33.33 -4.59 1.74
C VAL A 1010 -34.08 -5.50 2.70
N GLU A 1011 -34.84 -6.50 2.24
CA GLU A 1011 -35.51 -7.44 3.15
C GLU A 1011 -34.50 -8.31 3.91
N SER A 1012 -33.41 -8.72 3.25
CA SER A 1012 -32.29 -9.42 3.90
C SER A 1012 -31.47 -8.49 4.83
N LEU A 1013 -31.46 -7.18 4.55
CA LEU A 1013 -30.86 -6.17 5.44
C LEU A 1013 -31.78 -5.79 6.62
N ARG A 1014 -33.12 -5.90 6.46
CA ARG A 1014 -34.15 -5.54 7.46
C ARG A 1014 -34.52 -6.68 8.40
N SER A 1015 -34.31 -7.95 8.03
CA SER A 1015 -34.28 -9.03 9.02
C SER A 1015 -33.16 -8.82 10.04
N CYS A 1016 -32.11 -8.08 9.67
CA CYS A 1016 -31.15 -7.46 10.57
C CYS A 1016 -31.62 -6.10 11.14
N ASN A 1017 -32.92 -5.91 11.39
CA ASN A 1017 -33.36 -5.06 12.50
C ASN A 1017 -32.91 -5.75 13.80
N VAL A 1018 -31.59 -5.80 13.98
CA VAL A 1018 -30.89 -6.47 15.07
C VAL A 1018 -31.45 -5.85 16.32
N GLN A 1019 -32.21 -6.63 17.11
CA GLN A 1019 -32.48 -6.23 18.47
C GLN A 1019 -31.14 -5.85 19.10
N PRO A 1020 -31.01 -4.69 19.76
CA PRO A 1020 -29.74 -4.21 20.27
C PRO A 1020 -29.00 -5.35 20.97
N ILE A 1021 -27.77 -5.63 20.55
CA ILE A 1021 -26.97 -6.75 21.08
C ILE A 1021 -26.94 -6.63 22.60
N GLY A 1022 -27.62 -7.56 23.27
CA GLY A 1022 -27.74 -7.58 24.71
C GLY A 1022 -26.37 -7.78 25.35
N VAL A 1023 -26.02 -6.92 26.31
CA VAL A 1023 -24.76 -7.06 27.05
C VAL A 1023 -24.90 -8.15 28.10
N SER A 1024 -24.27 -9.29 27.87
CA SER A 1024 -24.23 -10.44 28.77
C SER A 1024 -22.81 -10.70 29.26
N LEU A 1025 -22.67 -11.17 30.50
CA LEU A 1025 -21.37 -11.46 31.11
C LEU A 1025 -21.11 -12.96 31.06
N LEU A 1026 -19.92 -13.36 30.60
CA LEU A 1026 -19.52 -14.77 30.61
C LEU A 1026 -19.27 -15.25 32.05
N PRO A 1027 -19.91 -16.34 32.51
CA PRO A 1027 -19.78 -16.85 33.89
C PRO A 1027 -18.33 -17.09 34.33
N CYS A 1028 -17.49 -17.62 33.45
CA CYS A 1028 -16.07 -17.89 33.74
C CYS A 1028 -15.28 -16.66 34.23
N PHE A 1029 -15.63 -15.45 33.79
CA PHE A 1029 -14.99 -14.20 34.20
C PHE A 1029 -15.66 -13.59 35.44
N MET A 1030 -16.82 -14.11 35.86
CA MET A 1030 -17.54 -13.72 37.08
C MET A 1030 -17.15 -14.58 38.29
N GLU A 1031 -16.81 -15.85 38.07
CA GLU A 1031 -16.45 -16.81 39.12
C GLU A 1031 -15.14 -16.50 39.84
N ARG A 1032 -14.25 -15.72 39.20
CA ARG A 1032 -12.98 -15.33 39.81
C ARG A 1032 -13.21 -14.19 40.81
N GLU A 1033 -12.98 -14.47 42.09
CA GLU A 1033 -13.08 -13.45 43.14
C GLU A 1033 -12.11 -12.30 42.87
N ALA A 1034 -12.66 -11.10 42.79
CA ALA A 1034 -11.93 -9.87 42.59
C ALA A 1034 -11.36 -9.38 43.93
N PRO A 1035 -10.03 -9.20 44.08
CA PRO A 1035 -9.48 -8.49 45.22
C PRO A 1035 -10.11 -7.08 45.29
N PRO A 1036 -10.72 -6.65 46.41
CA PRO A 1036 -11.43 -5.37 46.49
C PRO A 1036 -10.55 -4.17 46.07
N ALA A 1037 -9.26 -4.24 46.41
CA ALA A 1037 -8.27 -3.24 46.01
C ALA A 1037 -8.11 -3.13 44.49
N ALA A 1038 -8.04 -4.27 43.78
CA ALA A 1038 -7.95 -4.31 42.32
C ALA A 1038 -9.22 -3.76 41.67
N ARG A 1039 -10.40 -4.10 42.21
CA ARG A 1039 -11.69 -3.58 41.71
C ARG A 1039 -11.78 -2.05 41.83
N HIS A 1040 -11.44 -1.49 42.99
CA HIS A 1040 -11.42 -0.04 43.17
C HIS A 1040 -10.42 0.65 42.25
N LEU A 1041 -9.22 0.08 42.08
CA LEU A 1041 -8.19 0.62 41.20
C LEU A 1041 -8.65 0.68 39.73
N TRP A 1042 -9.18 -0.44 39.22
CA TRP A 1042 -9.62 -0.51 37.83
C TRP A 1042 -10.91 0.26 37.55
N GLN A 1043 -11.77 0.44 38.55
CA GLN A 1043 -12.95 1.31 38.45
C GLN A 1043 -12.51 2.76 38.18
N HIS A 1044 -11.57 3.26 38.97
CA HIS A 1044 -11.01 4.60 38.79
C HIS A 1044 -10.32 4.75 37.42
N ARG A 1045 -9.47 3.78 37.03
CA ARG A 1045 -8.79 3.77 35.72
C ARG A 1045 -9.78 3.75 34.55
N TYR A 1046 -10.89 3.03 34.67
CA TYR A 1046 -11.91 3.00 33.62
C TYR A 1046 -12.65 4.34 33.50
N GLU A 1047 -12.90 5.04 34.61
CA GLU A 1047 -13.45 6.40 34.61
C GLU A 1047 -12.51 7.42 33.97
N GLU A 1048 -11.20 7.30 34.23
CA GLU A 1048 -10.16 8.06 33.52
C GLU A 1048 -10.22 7.78 32.01
N TYR A 1049 -10.30 6.50 31.61
CA TYR A 1049 -10.42 6.11 30.21
C TYR A 1049 -11.67 6.71 29.54
N LEU A 1050 -12.83 6.67 30.20
CA LEU A 1050 -14.06 7.25 29.66
C LEU A 1050 -13.93 8.77 29.46
N THR A 1051 -13.22 9.44 30.37
CA THR A 1051 -12.93 10.87 30.25
C THR A 1051 -11.99 11.14 29.07
N ASP A 1052 -10.85 10.43 29.01
CA ASP A 1052 -9.85 10.55 27.95
C ASP A 1052 -10.45 10.25 26.57
N SER A 1053 -11.21 9.17 26.44
CA SER A 1053 -11.87 8.75 25.19
C SER A 1053 -12.95 9.74 24.73
N THR A 1054 -13.74 10.29 25.65
CA THR A 1054 -14.72 11.34 25.32
C THR A 1054 -14.02 12.59 24.78
N MET A 1055 -12.87 12.95 25.35
CA MET A 1055 -12.05 14.06 24.86
C MET A 1055 -11.49 13.78 23.45
N LEU A 1056 -11.12 12.53 23.16
CA LEU A 1056 -10.68 12.12 21.82
C LEU A 1056 -11.81 12.19 20.78
N TYR A 1057 -13.04 11.77 21.13
CA TYR A 1057 -14.19 11.88 20.23
C TYR A 1057 -14.59 13.34 19.95
N ARG A 1058 -14.51 14.22 20.95
CA ARG A 1058 -14.81 15.65 20.80
C ARG A 1058 -13.71 16.43 20.09
N ALA A 1059 -12.49 15.90 20.05
CA ALA A 1059 -11.43 16.49 19.26
C ALA A 1059 -11.79 16.38 17.77
N MET A 1060 -11.93 17.52 17.08
CA MET A 1060 -12.15 17.57 15.63
C MET A 1060 -10.91 17.12 14.81
N VAL A 1061 -10.21 16.08 15.23
CA VAL A 1061 -9.06 15.54 14.51
C VAL A 1061 -9.52 14.67 13.35
N ASP A 1062 -8.67 14.60 12.32
CA ASP A 1062 -8.84 13.63 11.25
C ASP A 1062 -8.91 12.20 11.83
N LYS A 1063 -9.59 11.32 11.09
CA LYS A 1063 -9.91 9.97 11.52
C LYS A 1063 -8.67 9.10 11.73
N GLU A 1064 -7.63 9.26 10.91
CA GLU A 1064 -6.38 8.49 11.07
C GLU A 1064 -5.65 8.86 12.36
N GLU A 1065 -5.54 10.17 12.62
CA GLU A 1065 -4.96 10.69 13.86
C GLU A 1065 -5.75 10.24 15.09
N ARG A 1066 -7.08 10.23 14.99
CA ARG A 1066 -7.95 9.73 16.05
C ARG A 1066 -7.65 8.26 16.36
N ASN A 1067 -7.52 7.43 15.34
CA ASN A 1067 -7.22 6.00 15.50
C ASN A 1067 -5.87 5.78 16.17
N MET A 1068 -4.83 6.54 15.78
CA MET A 1068 -3.53 6.48 16.46
C MET A 1068 -3.61 6.84 17.94
N LYS A 1069 -4.32 7.92 18.30
CA LYS A 1069 -4.49 8.32 19.70
C LYS A 1069 -5.25 7.31 20.52
N PHE A 1070 -6.27 6.67 19.94
CA PHE A 1070 -6.94 5.56 20.60
C PHE A 1070 -5.98 4.40 20.85
N GLN A 1071 -5.10 4.08 19.90
CA GLN A 1071 -4.09 3.04 20.09
C GLN A 1071 -3.12 3.38 21.24
N GLU A 1072 -2.58 4.60 21.27
CA GLU A 1072 -1.73 5.08 22.36
C GLU A 1072 -2.45 5.03 23.72
N LEU A 1073 -3.74 5.38 23.74
CA LEU A 1073 -4.58 5.30 24.92
C LEU A 1073 -4.73 3.84 25.40
N TYR A 1074 -4.98 2.89 24.50
CA TYR A 1074 -5.03 1.47 24.87
C TYR A 1074 -3.68 0.96 25.37
N GLU A 1075 -2.58 1.35 24.72
CA GLU A 1075 -1.22 0.98 25.15
C GLU A 1075 -0.89 1.47 26.56
N LYS A 1076 -1.31 2.68 26.94
CA LYS A 1076 -1.20 3.18 28.33
C LYS A 1076 -1.83 2.20 29.32
N TYR A 1077 -3.07 1.77 29.07
CA TYR A 1077 -3.76 0.85 29.97
C TYR A 1077 -3.23 -0.60 29.89
N LYS A 1078 -2.71 -1.04 28.74
CA LYS A 1078 -2.00 -2.33 28.63
C LYS A 1078 -0.76 -2.34 29.52
N HIS A 1079 0.07 -1.29 29.49
CA HIS A 1079 1.24 -1.21 30.37
C HIS A 1079 0.83 -1.18 31.85
N MET A 1080 -0.29 -0.56 32.21
CA MET A 1080 -0.82 -0.59 33.57
C MET A 1080 -1.31 -1.97 34.04
N LEU A 1081 -1.65 -2.87 33.10
CA LEU A 1081 -2.08 -4.24 33.39
C LEU A 1081 -0.93 -5.23 33.32
N TYR A 1082 -0.08 -5.16 32.29
CA TYR A 1082 0.94 -6.17 32.00
C TYR A 1082 2.35 -5.78 32.43
N ASP A 1083 2.59 -4.53 32.83
CA ASP A 1083 3.94 -3.92 32.90
C ASP A 1083 4.73 -4.09 31.59
N ALA A 1084 4.01 -4.25 30.48
CA ALA A 1084 4.52 -4.49 29.14
C ALA A 1084 3.48 -4.06 28.10
N SER A 1085 3.88 -3.97 26.84
CA SER A 1085 2.96 -3.64 25.75
C SER A 1085 2.00 -4.79 25.45
N GLU A 1086 2.39 -6.04 25.72
CA GLU A 1086 1.56 -7.22 25.46
C GLU A 1086 1.66 -8.25 26.59
N PHE A 1087 0.59 -9.02 26.76
CA PHE A 1087 0.48 -10.06 27.78
C PHE A 1087 1.65 -11.06 27.75
N GLU A 1088 2.08 -11.49 26.55
CA GLU A 1088 3.16 -12.49 26.41
C GLU A 1088 4.55 -11.98 26.88
N GLN A 1089 4.68 -10.68 27.14
CA GLN A 1089 5.90 -10.04 27.62
C GLN A 1089 5.85 -9.70 29.11
N THR A 1090 4.72 -9.97 29.77
CA THR A 1090 4.53 -9.64 31.18
C THR A 1090 5.54 -10.37 32.06
N GLN A 1091 6.09 -9.66 33.04
CA GLN A 1091 6.90 -10.24 34.13
C GLN A 1091 6.08 -10.41 35.41
N ARG A 1092 4.81 -9.99 35.39
CA ARG A 1092 3.88 -10.15 36.51
C ARG A 1092 3.48 -11.62 36.64
N ASP A 1093 3.05 -12.00 37.84
CA ASP A 1093 2.41 -13.29 38.05
C ASP A 1093 1.17 -13.39 37.14
N PRO A 1094 1.08 -14.40 36.25
CA PRO A 1094 -0.08 -14.62 35.40
C PRO A 1094 -1.39 -14.64 36.18
N ASP A 1095 -1.40 -15.16 37.42
CA ASP A 1095 -2.61 -15.23 38.22
C ASP A 1095 -3.10 -13.86 38.70
N ASP A 1096 -2.19 -12.94 39.01
CA ASP A 1096 -2.56 -11.55 39.32
C ASP A 1096 -3.14 -10.87 38.08
N VAL A 1097 -2.49 -11.06 36.93
CA VAL A 1097 -2.92 -10.48 35.64
C VAL A 1097 -4.30 -10.99 35.23
N PHE A 1098 -4.56 -12.29 35.37
CA PHE A 1098 -5.87 -12.86 35.06
C PHE A 1098 -6.96 -12.35 36.02
N SER A 1099 -6.63 -12.16 37.30
CA SER A 1099 -7.57 -11.60 38.29
C SER A 1099 -7.95 -10.17 37.93
N GLU A 1100 -6.96 -9.34 37.61
CA GLU A 1100 -7.19 -7.97 37.14
C GLU A 1100 -7.92 -7.90 35.79
N ALA A 1101 -7.58 -8.79 34.86
CA ALA A 1101 -8.28 -8.87 33.57
C ALA A 1101 -9.78 -9.19 33.73
N CYS A 1102 -10.13 -10.13 34.61
CA CYS A 1102 -11.52 -10.43 34.96
C CYS A 1102 -12.21 -9.24 35.61
N VAL A 1103 -11.53 -8.52 36.51
CA VAL A 1103 -12.04 -7.29 37.13
C VAL A 1103 -12.34 -6.22 36.08
N ILE A 1104 -11.44 -6.00 35.12
CA ILE A 1104 -11.66 -5.05 34.01
C ILE A 1104 -12.89 -5.47 33.21
N TYR A 1105 -13.01 -6.75 32.85
CA TYR A 1105 -14.16 -7.28 32.12
C TYR A 1105 -15.47 -7.00 32.88
N GLN A 1106 -15.54 -7.34 34.17
CA GLN A 1106 -16.71 -7.12 35.03
C GLN A 1106 -17.15 -5.65 35.05
N ILE A 1107 -16.21 -4.73 35.34
CA ILE A 1107 -16.49 -3.29 35.44
C ILE A 1107 -17.03 -2.73 34.12
N VAL A 1108 -16.37 -3.08 33.02
CA VAL A 1108 -16.72 -2.58 31.69
C VAL A 1108 -18.09 -3.10 31.27
N TYR A 1109 -18.36 -4.39 31.49
CA TYR A 1109 -19.62 -5.02 31.08
C TYR A 1109 -20.79 -4.58 31.93
N GLU A 1110 -20.62 -4.40 33.25
CA GLU A 1110 -21.65 -3.80 34.11
C GLU A 1110 -22.04 -2.40 33.60
N LYS A 1111 -21.06 -1.60 33.19
CA LYS A 1111 -21.31 -0.26 32.63
C LYS A 1111 -21.96 -0.31 31.25
N ALA A 1112 -21.45 -1.16 30.36
CA ALA A 1112 -21.97 -1.34 29.01
C ALA A 1112 -23.43 -1.84 29.03
N ARG A 1113 -23.76 -2.72 29.97
CA ARG A 1113 -25.11 -3.24 30.22
C ARG A 1113 -26.09 -2.16 30.65
N TRP A 1114 -25.67 -1.21 31.48
CA TRP A 1114 -26.53 -0.05 31.81
C TRP A 1114 -26.85 0.77 30.55
N SER A 1115 -25.86 1.03 29.69
CA SER A 1115 -26.10 1.77 28.44
C SER A 1115 -26.73 0.95 27.32
N ASN A 1116 -26.88 -0.37 27.48
CA ASN A 1116 -27.31 -1.30 26.44
C ASN A 1116 -26.55 -1.12 25.11
N ASP A 1117 -25.22 -1.01 25.18
CA ASP A 1117 -24.35 -0.69 24.04
C ASP A 1117 -23.12 -1.61 24.06
N ALA A 1118 -23.15 -2.66 23.24
CA ALA A 1118 -22.10 -3.67 23.14
C ALA A 1118 -20.77 -3.11 22.60
N SER A 1119 -20.79 -1.99 21.87
CA SER A 1119 -19.56 -1.35 21.37
C SER A 1119 -18.65 -0.88 22.51
N ARG A 1120 -19.24 -0.55 23.68
CA ARG A 1120 -18.52 -0.10 24.89
C ARG A 1120 -17.74 -1.20 25.59
N CYS A 1121 -18.05 -2.46 25.30
CA CYS A 1121 -17.26 -3.60 25.78
C CYS A 1121 -15.84 -3.63 25.20
N GLY A 1122 -15.56 -2.86 24.14
CA GLY A 1122 -14.28 -2.88 23.45
C GLY A 1122 -13.07 -2.49 24.30
N PHE A 1123 -13.22 -1.73 25.38
CA PHE A 1123 -12.10 -1.43 26.28
C PHE A 1123 -11.54 -2.70 26.93
N ALA A 1124 -12.41 -3.60 27.42
CA ALA A 1124 -12.00 -4.84 28.06
C ALA A 1124 -11.17 -5.70 27.09
N TRP A 1125 -11.62 -5.84 25.84
CA TRP A 1125 -10.94 -6.68 24.86
C TRP A 1125 -9.68 -6.04 24.25
N LYS A 1126 -9.64 -4.71 24.10
CA LYS A 1126 -8.44 -4.03 23.58
C LYS A 1126 -7.31 -3.94 24.61
N VAL A 1127 -7.63 -3.92 25.90
CA VAL A 1127 -6.64 -3.85 27.00
C VAL A 1127 -6.35 -5.23 27.58
N ALA A 1128 -7.39 -5.94 28.04
CA ALA A 1128 -7.27 -7.21 28.76
C ALA A 1128 -7.51 -8.45 27.88
N GLY A 1129 -7.90 -8.27 26.61
CA GLY A 1129 -8.40 -9.37 25.75
C GLY A 1129 -7.44 -10.55 25.59
N ARG A 1130 -6.12 -10.32 25.55
CA ARG A 1130 -5.14 -11.41 25.46
C ARG A 1130 -5.12 -12.27 26.72
N ALA A 1131 -5.09 -11.64 27.89
CA ALA A 1131 -5.15 -12.34 29.17
C ALA A 1131 -6.51 -13.06 29.35
N LEU A 1132 -7.62 -12.43 28.96
CA LEU A 1132 -8.96 -13.03 28.99
C LEU A 1132 -9.05 -14.28 28.10
N CYS A 1133 -8.54 -14.20 26.86
CA CYS A 1133 -8.47 -15.34 25.94
C CYS A 1133 -7.66 -16.51 26.53
N HIS A 1134 -6.48 -16.21 27.09
CA HIS A 1134 -5.63 -17.22 27.68
C HIS A 1134 -6.25 -17.86 28.92
N PHE A 1135 -6.85 -17.05 29.79
CA PHE A 1135 -7.54 -17.52 30.99
C PHE A 1135 -8.74 -18.40 30.65
N TYR A 1136 -9.55 -18.01 29.67
CA TYR A 1136 -10.69 -18.78 29.20
C TYR A 1136 -10.26 -20.16 28.67
N ALA A 1137 -9.21 -20.19 27.84
CA ALA A 1137 -8.65 -21.43 27.30
C ALA A 1137 -8.12 -22.36 28.41
N LEU A 1138 -7.48 -21.81 29.46
CA LEU A 1138 -7.01 -22.59 30.61
C LEU A 1138 -8.16 -23.18 31.42
N LYS A 1139 -9.26 -22.43 31.62
CA LYS A 1139 -10.41 -22.86 32.44
C LYS A 1139 -11.22 -23.96 31.79
N ASN A 1140 -11.33 -23.95 30.46
CA ASN A 1140 -12.07 -24.97 29.71
C ASN A 1140 -11.17 -26.12 29.22
N GLU A 1141 -10.12 -26.46 29.98
CA GLU A 1141 -9.18 -27.57 29.69
C GLU A 1141 -8.53 -27.54 28.29
N GLY A 1142 -8.48 -26.37 27.64
CA GLY A 1142 -7.99 -26.21 26.28
C GLY A 1142 -8.97 -26.63 25.18
N ASP A 1143 -10.28 -26.71 25.46
CA ASP A 1143 -11.34 -26.76 24.45
C ASP A 1143 -11.29 -25.49 23.59
N THR A 1144 -10.38 -25.53 22.62
CA THR A 1144 -10.23 -24.55 21.55
C THR A 1144 -11.27 -24.88 20.48
N ALA A 1145 -11.83 -23.85 19.85
CA ALA A 1145 -12.79 -24.05 18.76
C ALA A 1145 -12.19 -25.00 17.71
N LEU A 1146 -12.86 -26.13 17.46
CA LEU A 1146 -12.44 -27.12 16.47
C LEU A 1146 -12.61 -26.53 15.07
N CYS A 1147 -11.54 -25.93 14.58
CA CYS A 1147 -11.48 -25.37 13.23
C CYS A 1147 -10.90 -26.39 12.25
N SER A 1148 -11.39 -26.36 11.01
CA SER A 1148 -10.83 -27.16 9.93
C SER A 1148 -9.38 -26.75 9.67
N LEU A 1149 -8.48 -27.74 9.49
CA LEU A 1149 -7.07 -27.46 9.19
C LEU A 1149 -6.88 -26.61 7.90
N PRO A 1150 -7.72 -26.75 6.86
CA PRO A 1150 -7.70 -25.85 5.71
C PRO A 1150 -7.99 -24.39 6.05
N LEU A 1151 -8.94 -24.09 6.94
CA LEU A 1151 -9.24 -22.71 7.33
C LEU A 1151 -8.11 -22.08 8.18
N LEU A 1152 -7.45 -22.89 9.02
CA LEU A 1152 -6.29 -22.44 9.82
C LEU A 1152 -5.03 -22.21 8.98
N ARG A 1153 -4.90 -22.89 7.84
CA ARG A 1153 -3.80 -22.69 6.91
C ARG A 1153 -4.06 -21.43 6.11
#